data_AF-A0A3M2T1G2-F1
#
_entry.id   AF-A0A3M2T1G2-F1
#
_cell.length_a   1.000
_cell.length_b   1.000
_cell.length_c   1.000
_cell.angle_alpha   90.00
_cell.angle_beta   90.00
_cell.angle_gamma   90.00
#
_symmetry.space_group_name_H-M   'P 1'
#
loop_
_entity.id
_entity.type
_entity.pdbx_description
1 polymer ?
#
loop_
_entity_poly.entity_id
_entity_poly.type
_entity_poly.pdbx_seq_one_letter_code
_entity_poly.pdbx_strand_id
1 'polypeptide(L)'
;MATERSLAALLRSLQSSSDLQSALNLLPTAASFLPALGNPLNVSLLASQLLVAPAIWEHPLDLQACRRILSVFNSAAIAVLQNDAVDEPRIPYGQPKKLGREEWVKAVVNGADDKSPRWRHVLLIGGMLIGFEAQDRQGLSWSMRSKLETALVTATNLSLQESGQKDGVDAQCITMVLNYTFELLSDSERANLDYDILLPVMIQTTYSSAEGLLGGYFLGAIDKDIVEAPGKQFKWPAQSVTFGHVSAILSSPLVSSLGPLSRLMAHAVENTGDPAIVSQAVDHVAGFARTLMVQWRQNKLSEVDRAEEAEFLESDSLSSTIPALWKLLRNCLYSTVIVLRAVLGRVINDRVLAAGGSAPFLSMQALHILRSLYFVSSRVGQNSSSQHTFVTLAAVDILLQYPELAENFLRSIKPSELGQIPAHPFERCLDLFFLNTAELFTFVLPSEPSEELLISAAVPYLAAGANRLLLEIFEAAHSVVLAVFAIPGNAAVAAKHLPFYIDNLFAVFPDNLSARQFRLAFKTAIKITAPPSLLSNNQPLLPSVLLEVLHERALHASTAPLPQSAQSGGGATEPDQTPPLSEQAALTLAMIDSLCFLRVEVLEEWLPLTAQMINAVGGSEMRKVCVGRFWDALSNGEMDVDRAHYCVTWWSTKGGRELVLVGHESGAVSEDADAPYMSGAIGEVAPESKL
;
A
#
# COMPACT_ATOMS: atom_id res chain seq x y z
N MET A 1 -7.50 -3.34 -61.49
CA MET A 1 -7.71 -4.73 -61.96
C MET A 1 -7.14 -5.82 -61.05
N ALA A 2 -5.82 -5.93 -60.81
CA ALA A 2 -5.28 -7.00 -59.94
C ALA A 2 -5.71 -6.88 -58.46
N THR A 3 -5.64 -5.66 -57.90
CA THR A 3 -6.05 -5.32 -56.53
C THR A 3 -7.56 -5.46 -56.29
N GLU A 4 -8.39 -5.27 -57.31
CA GLU A 4 -9.85 -5.44 -57.21
C GLU A 4 -10.25 -6.92 -57.23
N ARG A 5 -9.56 -7.76 -58.02
CA ARG A 5 -9.78 -9.21 -58.00
C ARG A 5 -9.36 -9.84 -56.67
N SER A 6 -8.27 -9.36 -56.08
CA SER A 6 -7.84 -9.80 -54.74
C SER A 6 -8.76 -9.30 -53.63
N LEU A 7 -9.29 -8.07 -53.72
CA LEU A 7 -10.33 -7.58 -52.80
C LEU A 7 -11.59 -8.45 -52.87
N ALA A 8 -12.09 -8.76 -54.07
CA ALA A 8 -13.26 -9.62 -54.24
C ALA A 8 -13.04 -11.06 -53.73
N ALA A 9 -11.80 -11.55 -53.73
CA ALA A 9 -11.44 -12.84 -53.14
C ALA A 9 -11.40 -12.77 -51.60
N LEU A 10 -10.83 -11.70 -51.04
CA LEU A 10 -10.81 -11.45 -49.60
C LEU A 10 -12.22 -11.32 -49.02
N LEU A 11 -13.09 -10.53 -49.67
CA LEU A 11 -14.47 -10.34 -49.23
C LEU A 11 -15.26 -11.65 -49.25
N ARG A 12 -15.11 -12.46 -50.31
CA ARG A 12 -15.71 -13.80 -50.36
C ARG A 12 -15.18 -14.71 -49.24
N SER A 13 -13.89 -14.65 -48.94
CA SER A 13 -13.28 -15.46 -47.88
C SER A 13 -13.78 -15.05 -46.49
N LEU A 14 -13.93 -13.74 -46.23
CA LEU A 14 -14.52 -13.22 -44.98
C LEU A 14 -16.01 -13.57 -44.81
N GLN A 15 -16.73 -13.83 -45.90
CA GLN A 15 -18.14 -14.24 -45.87
C GLN A 15 -18.34 -15.76 -45.81
N SER A 16 -17.35 -16.56 -46.21
CA SER A 16 -17.49 -18.02 -46.39
C SER A 16 -16.61 -18.86 -45.46
N SER A 17 -15.71 -18.26 -44.69
CA SER A 17 -14.90 -18.99 -43.71
C SER A 17 -15.80 -19.59 -42.62
N SER A 18 -15.64 -20.89 -42.39
CA SER A 18 -16.42 -21.65 -41.40
C SER A 18 -15.84 -21.63 -39.98
N ASP A 19 -14.59 -21.17 -39.84
CA ASP A 19 -13.85 -21.13 -38.58
C ASP A 19 -13.30 -19.72 -38.31
N LEU A 20 -13.39 -19.30 -37.03
CA LEU A 20 -12.96 -18.00 -36.56
C LEU A 20 -11.45 -17.81 -36.74
N GLN A 21 -10.63 -18.83 -36.43
CA GLN A 21 -9.18 -18.69 -36.56
C GLN A 21 -8.76 -18.48 -38.01
N SER A 22 -9.43 -19.19 -38.93
CA SER A 22 -9.26 -19.00 -40.38
C SER A 22 -9.65 -17.59 -40.82
N ALA A 23 -10.74 -17.02 -40.29
CA ALA A 23 -11.14 -15.64 -40.55
C ALA A 23 -10.14 -14.61 -39.97
N LEU A 24 -9.64 -14.83 -38.75
CA LEU A 24 -8.65 -13.97 -38.10
C LEU A 24 -7.31 -13.95 -38.84
N ASN A 25 -6.93 -15.07 -39.49
CA ASN A 25 -5.73 -15.14 -40.33
C ASN A 25 -5.81 -14.26 -41.59
N LEU A 26 -7.01 -13.80 -41.98
CA LEU A 26 -7.21 -12.88 -43.11
C LEU A 26 -7.03 -11.41 -42.71
N LEU A 27 -7.00 -11.09 -41.41
CA LEU A 27 -6.88 -9.71 -40.92
C LEU A 27 -5.58 -9.00 -41.34
N PRO A 28 -4.39 -9.65 -41.32
CA PRO A 28 -3.16 -9.02 -41.83
C PRO A 28 -3.27 -8.64 -43.31
N THR A 29 -3.95 -9.47 -44.11
CA THR A 29 -4.23 -9.18 -45.52
C THR A 29 -5.14 -7.96 -45.64
N ALA A 30 -6.22 -7.90 -44.85
CA ALA A 30 -7.10 -6.72 -44.82
C ALA A 30 -6.36 -5.43 -44.40
N ALA A 31 -5.49 -5.51 -43.40
CA ALA A 31 -4.66 -4.39 -42.95
C ALA A 31 -3.72 -3.86 -44.05
N SER A 32 -3.18 -4.74 -44.90
CA SER A 32 -2.36 -4.35 -46.04
C SER A 32 -3.16 -3.77 -47.22
N PHE A 33 -4.42 -4.22 -47.40
CA PHE A 33 -5.27 -3.73 -48.48
C PHE A 33 -5.87 -2.36 -48.19
N LEU A 34 -6.31 -2.10 -46.96
CA LEU A 34 -6.91 -0.83 -46.56
C LEU A 34 -6.12 0.41 -47.03
N PRO A 35 -4.79 0.53 -46.81
CA PRO A 35 -3.99 1.66 -47.29
C PRO A 35 -3.68 1.61 -48.81
N ALA A 36 -3.76 0.45 -49.45
CA ALA A 36 -3.42 0.26 -50.87
C ALA A 36 -4.57 0.55 -51.84
N LEU A 37 -5.81 0.65 -51.33
CA LEU A 37 -7.00 0.91 -52.14
C LEU A 37 -7.13 2.41 -52.48
N GLY A 38 -7.10 2.75 -53.77
CA GLY A 38 -7.26 4.13 -54.25
C GLY A 38 -8.71 4.61 -54.42
N ASN A 39 -9.71 3.72 -54.33
CA ASN A 39 -11.13 4.08 -54.46
C ASN A 39 -11.80 4.15 -53.08
N PRO A 40 -12.36 5.31 -52.66
CA PRO A 40 -12.96 5.47 -51.33
C PRO A 40 -14.15 4.53 -51.08
N LEU A 41 -14.89 4.14 -52.13
CA LEU A 41 -15.99 3.17 -51.98
C LEU A 41 -15.48 1.77 -51.64
N ASN A 42 -14.34 1.36 -52.19
CA ASN A 42 -13.73 0.08 -51.88
C ASN A 42 -13.16 0.04 -50.46
N VAL A 43 -12.61 1.17 -49.99
CA VAL A 43 -12.16 1.33 -48.60
C VAL A 43 -13.35 1.24 -47.64
N SER A 44 -14.44 1.98 -47.92
CA SER A 44 -15.66 1.96 -47.12
C SER A 44 -16.28 0.55 -47.08
N LEU A 45 -16.31 -0.14 -48.22
CA LEU A 45 -16.81 -1.51 -48.31
C LEU A 45 -15.98 -2.48 -47.48
N LEU A 46 -14.65 -2.44 -47.59
CA LEU A 46 -13.79 -3.32 -46.80
C LEU A 46 -13.92 -3.05 -45.30
N ALA A 47 -13.98 -1.77 -44.90
CA ALA A 47 -14.21 -1.39 -43.51
C ALA A 47 -15.56 -1.91 -42.98
N SER A 48 -16.66 -1.71 -43.71
CA SER A 48 -17.99 -2.24 -43.34
C SER A 48 -17.99 -3.77 -43.25
N GLN A 49 -17.34 -4.47 -44.20
CA GLN A 49 -17.27 -5.92 -44.18
C GLN A 49 -16.46 -6.45 -42.99
N LEU A 50 -15.40 -5.76 -42.56
CA LEU A 50 -14.68 -6.14 -41.33
C LEU A 50 -15.55 -6.02 -40.07
N LEU A 51 -16.53 -5.11 -40.05
CA LEU A 51 -17.44 -4.90 -38.91
C LEU A 51 -18.71 -5.79 -38.95
N VAL A 52 -19.05 -6.34 -40.10
CA VAL A 52 -20.29 -7.11 -40.31
C VAL A 52 -20.04 -8.60 -40.61
N ALA A 53 -18.84 -8.97 -41.09
CA ALA A 53 -18.55 -10.32 -41.57
C ALA A 53 -18.98 -11.43 -40.58
N PRO A 54 -19.90 -12.33 -40.99
CA PRO A 54 -20.37 -13.44 -40.16
C PRO A 54 -19.25 -14.32 -39.62
N ALA A 55 -18.24 -14.60 -40.46
CA ALA A 55 -17.10 -15.44 -40.08
C ALA A 55 -16.23 -14.87 -38.94
N ILE A 56 -16.41 -13.60 -38.60
CA ILE A 56 -15.77 -12.98 -37.43
C ILE A 56 -16.77 -12.91 -36.28
N TRP A 57 -17.99 -12.43 -36.54
CA TRP A 57 -18.88 -11.96 -35.48
C TRP A 57 -20.00 -12.94 -35.06
N GLU A 58 -20.22 -14.04 -35.78
CA GLU A 58 -21.20 -15.08 -35.39
C GLU A 58 -20.59 -16.15 -34.45
N HIS A 59 -19.30 -16.05 -34.14
CA HIS A 59 -18.60 -16.93 -33.21
C HIS A 59 -18.42 -16.27 -31.83
N PRO A 60 -18.25 -17.05 -30.75
CA PRO A 60 -17.88 -16.50 -29.45
C PRO A 60 -16.50 -15.81 -29.57
N LEU A 61 -16.47 -14.51 -29.31
CA LEU A 61 -15.27 -13.68 -29.43
C LEU A 61 -14.65 -13.43 -28.05
N ASP A 62 -13.33 -13.55 -27.99
CA ASP A 62 -12.53 -13.08 -26.87
C ASP A 62 -12.03 -11.65 -27.12
N LEU A 63 -11.52 -11.01 -26.08
CA LEU A 63 -11.03 -9.65 -26.20
C LEU A 63 -9.75 -9.55 -27.04
N GLN A 64 -9.01 -10.66 -27.19
CA GLN A 64 -7.85 -10.74 -28.08
C GLN A 64 -8.25 -10.63 -29.55
N ALA A 65 -9.36 -11.25 -29.97
CA ALA A 65 -9.90 -11.10 -31.31
C ALA A 65 -10.32 -9.64 -31.57
N CYS A 66 -11.01 -9.01 -30.62
CA CYS A 66 -11.34 -7.57 -30.69
C CYS A 66 -10.07 -6.71 -30.83
N ARG A 67 -9.02 -7.01 -30.04
CA ARG A 67 -7.71 -6.33 -30.14
C ARG A 67 -7.06 -6.50 -31.51
N ARG A 68 -7.16 -7.69 -32.14
CA ARG A 68 -6.65 -7.94 -33.50
C ARG A 68 -7.39 -7.09 -34.54
N ILE A 69 -8.71 -6.97 -34.42
CA ILE A 69 -9.52 -6.14 -35.32
C ILE A 69 -9.17 -4.66 -35.15
N LEU A 70 -9.04 -4.17 -33.92
CA LEU A 70 -8.52 -2.82 -33.64
C LEU A 70 -7.13 -2.61 -34.27
N SER A 71 -6.26 -3.62 -34.18
CA SER A 71 -4.92 -3.58 -34.76
C SER A 71 -4.94 -3.46 -36.29
N VAL A 72 -5.96 -3.97 -36.99
CA VAL A 72 -6.09 -3.82 -38.45
C VAL A 72 -6.17 -2.35 -38.83
N PHE A 73 -7.04 -1.59 -38.17
CA PHE A 73 -7.23 -0.17 -38.44
C PHE A 73 -6.04 0.67 -37.98
N ASN A 74 -5.41 0.29 -36.86
CA ASN A 74 -4.17 0.90 -36.37
C ASN A 74 -3.02 0.72 -37.38
N SER A 75 -2.72 -0.51 -37.80
CA SER A 75 -1.67 -0.79 -38.77
C SER A 75 -1.95 -0.14 -40.14
N ALA A 76 -3.20 -0.13 -40.57
CA ALA A 76 -3.59 0.55 -41.81
C ALA A 76 -3.36 2.08 -41.73
N ALA A 77 -3.71 2.73 -40.62
CA ALA A 77 -3.46 4.15 -40.41
C ALA A 77 -1.95 4.48 -40.41
N ILE A 78 -1.12 3.66 -39.74
CA ILE A 78 0.34 3.81 -39.76
C ILE A 78 0.89 3.66 -41.19
N ALA A 79 0.38 2.71 -41.97
CA ALA A 79 0.82 2.50 -43.35
C ALA A 79 0.43 3.69 -44.26
N VAL A 80 -0.76 4.29 -44.08
CA VAL A 80 -1.13 5.52 -44.80
C VAL A 80 -0.15 6.66 -44.48
N LEU A 81 0.22 6.84 -43.21
CA LEU A 81 1.21 7.85 -42.82
C LEU A 81 2.58 7.62 -43.46
N GLN A 82 3.05 6.37 -43.48
CA GLN A 82 4.35 6.03 -44.07
C GLN A 82 4.35 6.22 -45.60
N ASN A 83 3.24 5.87 -46.27
CA ASN A 83 3.11 6.03 -47.71
C ASN A 83 3.07 7.50 -48.16
N ASP A 84 2.58 8.41 -47.31
CA ASP A 84 2.59 9.85 -47.56
C ASP A 84 3.99 10.47 -47.34
N ALA A 85 4.83 9.88 -46.48
CA ALA A 85 6.17 10.40 -46.17
C ALA A 85 7.23 10.04 -47.24
N VAL A 86 6.99 8.98 -48.01
CA VAL A 86 7.84 8.59 -49.14
C VAL A 86 7.40 9.41 -50.36
N ASP A 87 7.94 10.63 -50.49
CA ASP A 87 7.83 11.44 -51.71
C ASP A 87 8.44 10.67 -52.88
N GLU A 88 7.62 9.93 -53.65
CA GLU A 88 8.04 9.36 -54.91
C GLU A 88 8.22 10.49 -55.95
N PRO A 89 9.38 10.58 -56.64
CA PRO A 89 9.53 11.53 -57.73
C PRO A 89 8.44 11.28 -58.78
N ARG A 90 7.67 12.33 -59.10
CA ARG A 90 6.53 12.30 -60.03
C ARG A 90 6.94 11.69 -61.38
N ILE A 91 6.64 10.41 -61.59
CA ILE A 91 6.70 9.80 -62.92
C ILE A 91 5.36 10.06 -63.63
N PRO A 92 5.32 10.56 -64.88
CA PRO A 92 4.12 11.21 -65.42
C PRO A 92 3.01 10.27 -65.94
N TYR A 93 3.16 8.94 -65.88
CA TYR A 93 2.21 8.03 -66.52
C TYR A 93 1.84 6.83 -65.64
N GLY A 94 0.57 6.75 -65.26
CA GLY A 94 -0.15 5.48 -65.09
C GLY A 94 -0.35 4.93 -63.68
N GLN A 95 0.11 5.58 -62.60
CA GLN A 95 -0.21 5.08 -61.26
C GLN A 95 -1.64 5.43 -60.81
N PRO A 96 -2.33 4.51 -60.11
CA PRO A 96 -3.64 4.79 -59.54
C PRO A 96 -3.55 5.99 -58.60
N LYS A 97 -4.48 6.93 -58.74
CA LYS A 97 -4.56 8.15 -57.92
C LYS A 97 -4.61 7.72 -56.44
N LYS A 98 -3.53 7.97 -55.69
CA LYS A 98 -3.47 7.68 -54.25
C LYS A 98 -4.51 8.56 -53.55
N LEU A 99 -5.32 7.95 -52.68
CA LEU A 99 -6.35 8.63 -51.92
C LEU A 99 -5.67 9.53 -50.88
N GLY A 100 -6.09 10.79 -50.76
CA GLY A 100 -5.51 11.67 -49.74
C GLY A 100 -5.83 11.17 -48.33
N ARG A 101 -4.95 11.43 -47.35
CA ARG A 101 -5.13 10.98 -45.96
C ARG A 101 -6.51 11.27 -45.38
N GLU A 102 -6.99 12.51 -45.52
CA GLU A 102 -8.30 12.90 -45.02
C GLU A 102 -9.47 12.23 -45.77
N GLU A 103 -9.31 11.99 -47.08
CA GLU A 103 -10.29 11.26 -47.88
C GLU A 103 -10.33 9.78 -47.48
N TRP A 104 -9.17 9.20 -47.17
CA TRP A 104 -9.05 7.85 -46.66
C TRP A 104 -9.70 7.69 -45.29
N VAL A 105 -9.43 8.60 -44.35
CA VAL A 105 -10.08 8.59 -43.02
C VAL A 105 -11.60 8.67 -43.18
N LYS A 106 -12.11 9.60 -43.99
CA LYS A 106 -13.56 9.70 -44.26
C LYS A 106 -14.12 8.41 -44.85
N ALA A 107 -13.42 7.79 -45.80
CA ALA A 107 -13.84 6.54 -46.41
C ALA A 107 -13.90 5.38 -45.40
N VAL A 108 -12.92 5.25 -44.50
CA VAL A 108 -12.93 4.22 -43.46
C VAL A 108 -14.08 4.46 -42.47
N VAL A 109 -14.28 5.70 -42.00
CA VAL A 109 -15.40 6.05 -41.10
C VAL A 109 -16.76 5.79 -41.75
N ASN A 110 -16.91 6.07 -43.05
CA ASN A 110 -18.15 5.78 -43.79
C ASN A 110 -18.46 4.27 -43.88
N GLY A 111 -17.49 3.40 -43.61
CA GLY A 111 -17.72 1.97 -43.48
C GLY A 111 -18.42 1.57 -42.17
N ALA A 112 -18.42 2.44 -41.15
CA ALA A 112 -19.14 2.25 -39.88
C ALA A 112 -20.63 2.63 -40.05
N ASP A 113 -21.34 1.87 -40.89
CA ASP A 113 -22.75 2.07 -41.22
C ASP A 113 -23.71 1.36 -40.24
N ASP A 114 -25.02 1.58 -40.39
CA ASP A 114 -26.04 1.02 -39.49
C ASP A 114 -26.19 -0.51 -39.58
N LYS A 115 -25.34 -1.19 -40.36
CA LYS A 115 -25.34 -2.67 -40.46
C LYS A 115 -24.53 -3.32 -39.35
N SER A 116 -23.63 -2.59 -38.70
CA SER A 116 -22.89 -3.06 -37.53
C SER A 116 -23.34 -2.34 -36.26
N PRO A 117 -23.32 -3.03 -35.11
CA PRO A 117 -23.60 -2.38 -33.82
C PRO A 117 -22.52 -1.35 -33.47
N ARG A 118 -22.92 -0.30 -32.74
CA ARG A 118 -22.08 0.88 -32.48
C ARG A 118 -20.77 0.55 -31.75
N TRP A 119 -20.74 -0.47 -30.90
CA TRP A 119 -19.53 -0.85 -30.17
C TRP A 119 -18.41 -1.35 -31.09
N ARG A 120 -18.75 -1.89 -32.27
CA ARG A 120 -17.75 -2.26 -33.29
C ARG A 120 -17.18 -1.02 -34.00
N HIS A 121 -17.93 0.06 -34.05
CA HIS A 121 -17.45 1.33 -34.60
C HIS A 121 -16.36 1.91 -33.69
N VAL A 122 -16.48 1.70 -32.37
CA VAL A 122 -15.46 2.09 -31.39
C VAL A 122 -14.11 1.42 -31.70
N LEU A 123 -14.08 0.14 -32.10
CA LEU A 123 -12.85 -0.55 -32.54
C LEU A 123 -12.19 0.11 -33.76
N LEU A 124 -13.01 0.44 -34.77
CA LEU A 124 -12.54 1.07 -36.00
C LEU A 124 -11.97 2.46 -35.72
N ILE A 125 -12.75 3.30 -35.04
CA ILE A 125 -12.37 4.69 -34.76
C ILE A 125 -11.17 4.73 -33.81
N GLY A 126 -11.20 3.93 -32.75
CA GLY A 126 -10.10 3.83 -31.78
C GLY A 126 -8.81 3.32 -32.42
N GLY A 127 -8.89 2.30 -33.28
CA GLY A 127 -7.74 1.80 -34.03
C GLY A 127 -7.10 2.86 -34.92
N MET A 128 -7.92 3.63 -35.66
CA MET A 128 -7.40 4.75 -36.45
C MET A 128 -6.77 5.84 -35.59
N LEU A 129 -7.42 6.25 -34.50
CA LEU A 129 -6.90 7.30 -33.61
C LEU A 129 -5.55 6.91 -33.02
N ILE A 130 -5.39 5.66 -32.56
CA ILE A 130 -4.11 5.14 -32.08
C ILE A 130 -3.06 5.16 -33.20
N GLY A 131 -3.40 4.68 -34.40
CA GLY A 131 -2.44 4.61 -35.51
C GLY A 131 -1.94 5.97 -35.98
N PHE A 132 -2.80 6.99 -35.96
CA PHE A 132 -2.45 8.35 -36.38
C PHE A 132 -1.80 9.21 -35.30
N GLU A 133 -2.21 9.08 -34.03
CA GLU A 133 -1.85 10.03 -32.97
C GLU A 133 -0.95 9.44 -31.88
N ALA A 134 -0.96 8.12 -31.67
CA ALA A 134 -0.09 7.54 -30.64
C ALA A 134 1.40 7.74 -30.97
N GLN A 135 2.25 7.73 -29.94
CA GLN A 135 3.70 7.98 -30.07
C GLN A 135 4.01 9.33 -30.73
N ASP A 136 3.20 10.36 -30.45
CA ASP A 136 3.36 11.73 -30.93
C ASP A 136 3.51 11.88 -32.45
N ARG A 137 2.90 10.97 -33.22
CA ARG A 137 2.97 10.98 -34.69
C ARG A 137 2.31 12.19 -35.33
N GLN A 138 1.32 12.80 -34.66
CA GLN A 138 0.55 13.96 -35.14
C GLN A 138 0.11 13.79 -36.60
N GLY A 139 -0.46 12.61 -36.88
CA GLY A 139 -0.74 12.17 -38.24
C GLY A 139 -1.91 12.88 -38.91
N LEU A 140 -2.76 13.60 -38.18
CA LEU A 140 -3.96 14.23 -38.72
C LEU A 140 -3.95 15.74 -38.61
N SER A 141 -4.69 16.41 -39.51
CA SER A 141 -5.02 17.81 -39.31
C SER A 141 -5.87 17.96 -38.04
N TRP A 142 -5.71 19.08 -37.33
CA TRP A 142 -6.44 19.35 -36.08
C TRP A 142 -7.97 19.16 -36.25
N SER A 143 -8.51 19.62 -37.39
CA SER A 143 -9.94 19.48 -37.69
C SER A 143 -10.40 18.03 -37.89
N MET A 144 -9.55 17.17 -38.46
CA MET A 144 -9.87 15.76 -38.68
C MET A 144 -9.69 14.97 -37.38
N ARG A 145 -8.63 15.27 -36.61
CA ARG A 145 -8.42 14.70 -35.28
C ARG A 145 -9.61 14.98 -34.37
N SER A 146 -10.03 16.25 -34.25
CA SER A 146 -11.19 16.62 -33.45
C SER A 146 -12.45 15.86 -33.87
N LYS A 147 -12.72 15.72 -35.18
CA LYS A 147 -13.86 14.93 -35.67
C LYS A 147 -13.78 13.45 -35.28
N LEU A 148 -12.59 12.84 -35.31
CA LEU A 148 -12.41 11.45 -34.88
C LEU A 148 -12.57 11.29 -33.37
N GLU A 149 -12.06 12.22 -32.57
CA GLU A 149 -12.27 12.23 -31.12
C GLU A 149 -13.76 12.33 -30.80
N THR A 150 -14.47 13.31 -31.36
CA THR A 150 -15.93 13.45 -31.19
C THR A 150 -16.68 12.20 -31.65
N ALA A 151 -16.28 11.60 -32.78
CA ALA A 151 -16.90 10.38 -33.29
C ALA A 151 -16.67 9.18 -32.35
N LEU A 152 -15.49 9.06 -31.73
CA LEU A 152 -15.19 8.01 -30.77
C LEU A 152 -16.05 8.14 -29.52
N VAL A 153 -16.15 9.36 -28.97
CA VAL A 153 -16.98 9.65 -27.78
C VAL A 153 -18.45 9.40 -28.09
N THR A 154 -18.94 9.88 -29.23
CA THR A 154 -20.34 9.67 -29.66
C THR A 154 -20.64 8.18 -29.83
N ALA A 155 -19.77 7.43 -30.52
CA ALA A 155 -19.93 6.00 -30.70
C ALA A 155 -19.92 5.27 -29.35
N THR A 156 -19.04 5.68 -28.42
CA THR A 156 -18.95 5.13 -27.06
C THR A 156 -20.26 5.32 -26.31
N ASN A 157 -20.75 6.57 -26.20
CA ASN A 157 -21.98 6.88 -25.46
C ASN A 157 -23.20 6.16 -26.04
N LEU A 158 -23.34 6.13 -27.37
CA LEU A 158 -24.42 5.38 -28.03
C LEU A 158 -24.32 3.88 -27.77
N SER A 159 -23.10 3.32 -27.82
CA SER A 159 -22.89 1.89 -27.55
C SER A 159 -23.25 1.54 -26.11
N LEU A 160 -22.91 2.40 -25.14
CA LEU A 160 -23.26 2.21 -23.74
C LEU A 160 -24.77 2.24 -23.50
N GLN A 161 -25.52 3.06 -24.25
CA GLN A 161 -26.98 3.11 -24.19
C GLN A 161 -27.64 1.88 -24.83
N GLU A 162 -27.06 1.35 -25.91
CA GLU A 162 -27.53 0.15 -26.60
C GLU A 162 -27.18 -1.16 -25.85
N SER A 163 -26.12 -1.15 -25.04
CA SER A 163 -25.62 -2.33 -24.32
C SER A 163 -26.58 -2.72 -23.18
N GLY A 164 -27.44 -3.71 -23.44
CA GLY A 164 -28.41 -4.21 -22.46
C GLY A 164 -27.81 -5.10 -21.36
N GLN A 165 -26.63 -5.69 -21.56
CA GLN A 165 -25.93 -6.54 -20.58
C GLN A 165 -24.58 -5.91 -20.22
N LYS A 166 -24.38 -5.61 -18.92
CA LYS A 166 -23.15 -4.99 -18.40
C LYS A 166 -21.90 -5.91 -18.42
N ASP A 167 -22.02 -7.14 -18.95
CA ASP A 167 -20.96 -8.16 -18.95
C ASP A 167 -20.76 -8.82 -20.33
N GLY A 168 -21.19 -8.14 -21.40
CA GLY A 168 -20.99 -8.61 -22.77
C GLY A 168 -19.61 -8.24 -23.33
N VAL A 169 -19.26 -8.87 -24.46
CA VAL A 169 -18.03 -8.55 -25.23
C VAL A 169 -18.02 -7.09 -25.69
N ASP A 170 -19.20 -6.49 -25.90
CA ASP A 170 -19.38 -5.07 -26.19
C ASP A 170 -18.83 -4.16 -25.08
N ALA A 171 -19.24 -4.38 -23.83
CA ALA A 171 -18.75 -3.66 -22.65
C ALA A 171 -17.24 -3.80 -22.44
N GLN A 172 -16.74 -5.03 -22.59
CA GLN A 172 -15.31 -5.36 -22.49
C GLN A 172 -14.49 -4.65 -23.57
N CYS A 173 -15.02 -4.65 -24.80
CA CYS A 173 -14.43 -3.98 -25.95
C CYS A 173 -14.39 -2.46 -25.76
N ILE A 174 -15.50 -1.84 -25.36
CA ILE A 174 -15.55 -0.38 -25.09
C ILE A 174 -14.50 -0.01 -24.04
N THR A 175 -14.43 -0.74 -22.93
CA THR A 175 -13.46 -0.52 -21.86
C THR A 175 -12.01 -0.62 -22.37
N MET A 176 -11.71 -1.66 -23.16
CA MET A 176 -10.37 -1.85 -23.74
C MET A 176 -9.98 -0.70 -24.69
N VAL A 177 -10.87 -0.33 -25.62
CA VAL A 177 -10.57 0.73 -26.59
C VAL A 177 -10.35 2.06 -25.88
N LEU A 178 -11.26 2.43 -24.97
CA LEU A 178 -11.11 3.66 -24.19
C LEU A 178 -9.80 3.67 -23.41
N ASN A 179 -9.42 2.56 -22.77
CA ASN A 179 -8.14 2.48 -22.06
C ASN A 179 -6.94 2.78 -22.96
N TYR A 180 -6.99 2.38 -24.24
CA TYR A 180 -5.91 2.66 -25.20
C TYR A 180 -5.96 4.05 -25.82
N THR A 181 -7.15 4.67 -25.89
CA THR A 181 -7.35 5.96 -26.56
C THR A 181 -7.46 7.15 -25.59
N PHE A 182 -7.71 6.91 -24.31
CA PHE A 182 -8.08 7.97 -23.36
C PHE A 182 -7.02 9.08 -23.26
N GLU A 183 -5.74 8.71 -23.23
CA GLU A 183 -4.61 9.67 -23.19
C GLU A 183 -4.49 10.49 -24.50
N LEU A 184 -5.08 10.02 -25.62
CA LEU A 184 -5.08 10.71 -26.92
C LEU A 184 -6.22 11.73 -27.06
N LEU A 185 -7.30 11.59 -26.30
CA LEU A 185 -8.45 12.49 -26.32
C LEU A 185 -8.10 13.85 -25.72
N SER A 186 -8.60 14.92 -26.33
CA SER A 186 -8.60 16.25 -25.73
C SER A 186 -9.46 16.32 -24.47
N ASP A 187 -9.12 17.22 -23.54
CA ASP A 187 -9.88 17.36 -22.28
C ASP A 187 -11.36 17.74 -22.52
N SER A 188 -11.64 18.49 -23.59
CA SER A 188 -13.01 18.78 -24.00
C SER A 188 -13.80 17.53 -24.37
N GLU A 189 -13.18 16.59 -25.08
CA GLU A 189 -13.84 15.35 -25.50
C GLU A 189 -13.91 14.33 -24.37
N ARG A 190 -12.93 14.31 -23.47
CA ARG A 190 -13.02 13.55 -22.22
C ARG A 190 -14.22 13.98 -21.38
N ALA A 191 -14.52 15.26 -21.31
CA ALA A 191 -15.67 15.77 -20.56
C ALA A 191 -17.03 15.36 -21.16
N ASN A 192 -17.07 14.95 -22.44
CA ASN A 192 -18.30 14.55 -23.14
C ASN A 192 -18.64 13.06 -22.98
N LEU A 193 -17.81 12.26 -22.31
CA LEU A 193 -18.11 10.87 -22.01
C LEU A 193 -19.18 10.77 -20.92
N ASP A 194 -20.13 9.85 -21.08
CA ASP A 194 -21.17 9.58 -20.08
C ASP A 194 -20.59 8.70 -18.94
N TYR A 195 -20.02 9.35 -17.93
CA TYR A 195 -19.38 8.68 -16.80
C TYR A 195 -20.35 7.92 -15.90
N ASP A 196 -21.63 8.32 -15.84
CA ASP A 196 -22.64 7.64 -15.03
C ASP A 196 -22.92 6.23 -15.55
N ILE A 197 -22.89 6.04 -16.87
CA ILE A 197 -23.03 4.70 -17.48
C ILE A 197 -21.67 4.00 -17.58
N LEU A 198 -20.61 4.73 -17.90
CA LEU A 198 -19.29 4.15 -18.16
C LEU A 198 -18.64 3.57 -16.90
N LEU A 199 -18.72 4.25 -15.74
CA LEU A 199 -18.06 3.80 -14.51
C LEU A 199 -18.53 2.41 -14.07
N PRO A 200 -19.85 2.12 -13.95
CA PRO A 200 -20.34 0.77 -13.64
C PRO A 200 -19.85 -0.29 -14.61
N VAL A 201 -19.82 0.03 -15.92
CA VAL A 201 -19.38 -0.89 -16.97
C VAL A 201 -17.89 -1.22 -16.79
N MET A 202 -17.04 -0.23 -16.56
CA MET A 202 -15.60 -0.45 -16.35
C MET A 202 -15.31 -1.24 -15.08
N ILE A 203 -16.00 -0.94 -13.97
CA ILE A 203 -15.83 -1.65 -12.70
C ILE A 203 -16.25 -3.11 -12.86
N GLN A 204 -17.43 -3.38 -13.41
CA GLN A 204 -17.93 -4.74 -13.63
C GLN A 204 -17.00 -5.52 -14.59
N THR A 205 -16.62 -4.90 -15.71
CA THR A 205 -15.72 -5.48 -16.70
C THR A 205 -14.36 -5.82 -16.08
N THR A 206 -13.79 -4.93 -15.29
CA THR A 206 -12.45 -5.13 -14.72
C THR A 206 -12.43 -6.17 -13.63
N TYR A 207 -13.38 -6.12 -12.69
CA TYR A 207 -13.33 -6.93 -11.48
C TYR A 207 -14.09 -8.25 -11.58
N SER A 208 -15.17 -8.32 -12.38
CA SER A 208 -16.08 -9.47 -12.41
C SER A 208 -16.00 -10.31 -13.70
N SER A 209 -15.70 -9.69 -14.84
CA SER A 209 -15.81 -10.36 -16.14
C SER A 209 -14.77 -11.45 -16.41
N ALA A 210 -15.07 -12.30 -17.41
CA ALA A 210 -14.19 -13.35 -17.93
C ALA A 210 -12.81 -12.84 -18.40
N GLU A 211 -12.78 -11.64 -18.96
CA GLU A 211 -11.57 -11.00 -19.51
C GLU A 211 -10.85 -10.13 -18.45
N GLY A 212 -11.47 -9.93 -17.29
CA GLY A 212 -10.93 -9.16 -16.17
C GLY A 212 -10.31 -10.04 -15.09
N LEU A 213 -10.68 -9.77 -13.83
CA LEU A 213 -10.17 -10.45 -12.64
C LEU A 213 -11.08 -11.57 -12.12
N LEU A 214 -12.09 -11.99 -12.89
CA LEU A 214 -12.95 -13.16 -12.61
C LEU A 214 -13.60 -13.16 -11.22
N GLY A 215 -13.94 -11.99 -10.68
CA GLY A 215 -14.47 -11.85 -9.33
C GLY A 215 -13.51 -12.30 -8.22
N GLY A 216 -12.25 -12.62 -8.53
CA GLY A 216 -11.27 -13.20 -7.61
C GLY A 216 -11.37 -14.73 -7.44
N TYR A 217 -12.30 -15.40 -8.13
CA TYR A 217 -12.51 -16.85 -8.00
C TYR A 217 -11.35 -17.72 -8.51
N PHE A 218 -10.46 -17.15 -9.33
CA PHE A 218 -9.26 -17.86 -9.80
C PHE A 218 -8.38 -18.33 -8.62
N LEU A 219 -8.39 -17.61 -7.50
CA LEU A 219 -7.49 -17.86 -6.38
C LEU A 219 -7.82 -19.18 -5.64
N GLY A 220 -9.10 -19.49 -5.47
CA GLY A 220 -9.52 -20.76 -4.88
C GLY A 220 -9.36 -21.94 -5.84
N ALA A 221 -9.44 -21.69 -7.15
CA ALA A 221 -9.22 -22.74 -8.15
C ALA A 221 -7.79 -23.31 -8.12
N ILE A 222 -6.80 -22.49 -7.75
CA ILE A 222 -5.39 -22.89 -7.65
C ILE A 222 -5.19 -24.08 -6.71
N ASP A 223 -5.97 -24.18 -5.63
CA ASP A 223 -5.84 -25.24 -4.63
C ASP A 223 -5.92 -26.66 -5.21
N LYS A 224 -6.68 -26.84 -6.30
CA LYS A 224 -6.86 -28.12 -6.99
C LYS A 224 -5.55 -28.72 -7.53
N ASP A 225 -4.60 -27.88 -7.91
CA ASP A 225 -3.33 -28.28 -8.52
C ASP A 225 -2.14 -28.17 -7.53
N ILE A 226 -2.40 -27.81 -6.27
CA ILE A 226 -1.38 -27.80 -5.22
C ILE A 226 -1.21 -29.22 -4.68
N VAL A 227 0.00 -29.75 -4.83
CA VAL A 227 0.37 -31.09 -4.40
C VAL A 227 1.39 -31.01 -3.28
N GLU A 228 1.27 -31.88 -2.27
CA GLU A 228 2.30 -32.07 -1.25
C GLU A 228 3.44 -32.92 -1.83
N ALA A 229 4.62 -32.32 -1.92
CA ALA A 229 5.87 -32.95 -2.30
C ALA A 229 6.56 -33.60 -1.08
N PRO A 230 7.54 -34.51 -1.30
CA PRO A 230 8.30 -35.12 -0.21
C PRO A 230 8.93 -34.05 0.70
N GLY A 231 8.82 -34.22 2.02
CA GLY A 231 9.34 -33.25 2.99
C GLY A 231 8.34 -32.20 3.47
N LYS A 232 7.03 -32.42 3.28
CA LYS A 232 5.94 -31.48 3.63
C LYS A 232 6.00 -30.14 2.87
N GLN A 233 6.62 -30.15 1.69
CA GLN A 233 6.65 -28.97 0.83
C GLN A 233 5.41 -28.93 -0.07
N PHE A 234 4.87 -27.75 -0.32
CA PHE A 234 3.85 -27.55 -1.34
C PHE A 234 4.49 -27.25 -2.69
N LYS A 235 3.98 -27.94 -3.71
CA LYS A 235 4.36 -27.80 -5.11
C LYS A 235 3.15 -27.33 -5.91
N TRP A 236 3.35 -26.25 -6.66
CA TRP A 236 2.42 -25.80 -7.69
C TRP A 236 3.13 -25.83 -9.05
N PRO A 237 2.91 -26.88 -9.87
CA PRO A 237 3.66 -27.08 -11.12
C PRO A 237 3.33 -26.03 -12.19
N ALA A 238 4.34 -25.60 -12.95
CA ALA A 238 4.17 -24.66 -14.05
C ALA A 238 3.38 -25.23 -15.25
N GLN A 239 3.23 -26.55 -15.35
CA GLN A 239 2.41 -27.21 -16.37
C GLN A 239 0.95 -27.40 -15.94
N SER A 240 0.58 -26.91 -14.76
CA SER A 240 -0.78 -27.05 -14.22
C SER A 240 -1.80 -26.19 -14.98
N VAL A 241 -3.05 -26.65 -15.00
CA VAL A 241 -4.15 -25.94 -15.69
C VAL A 241 -4.44 -24.61 -15.00
N THR A 242 -4.39 -24.60 -13.67
CA THR A 242 -4.59 -23.39 -12.86
C THR A 242 -3.48 -22.35 -13.09
N PHE A 243 -2.22 -22.75 -13.26
CA PHE A 243 -1.16 -21.81 -13.62
C PHE A 243 -1.31 -21.28 -15.05
N GLY A 244 -1.72 -22.14 -15.99
CA GLY A 244 -2.09 -21.71 -17.34
C GLY A 244 -3.21 -20.67 -17.32
N HIS A 245 -4.19 -20.85 -16.44
CA HIS A 245 -5.29 -19.91 -16.25
C HIS A 245 -4.83 -18.57 -15.66
N VAL A 246 -4.00 -18.57 -14.61
CA VAL A 246 -3.40 -17.34 -14.06
C VAL A 246 -2.57 -16.59 -15.11
N SER A 247 -1.82 -17.33 -15.92
CA SER A 247 -1.05 -16.76 -17.03
C SER A 247 -1.95 -16.15 -18.11
N ALA A 248 -3.07 -16.79 -18.41
CA ALA A 248 -4.07 -16.27 -19.34
C ALA A 248 -4.67 -14.95 -18.83
N ILE A 249 -5.07 -14.88 -17.55
CA ILE A 249 -5.56 -13.65 -16.91
C ILE A 249 -4.52 -12.54 -17.03
N LEU A 250 -3.27 -12.80 -16.66
CA LEU A 250 -2.18 -11.81 -16.76
C LEU A 250 -1.93 -11.32 -18.19
N SER A 251 -2.21 -12.16 -19.20
CA SER A 251 -2.06 -11.83 -20.61
C SER A 251 -3.27 -11.13 -21.24
N SER A 252 -4.41 -11.09 -20.54
CA SER A 252 -5.62 -10.42 -21.02
C SER A 252 -5.33 -8.95 -21.33
N PRO A 253 -5.94 -8.37 -22.39
CA PRO A 253 -5.74 -6.97 -22.75
C PRO A 253 -6.05 -6.01 -21.60
N LEU A 254 -7.07 -6.30 -20.77
CA LEU A 254 -7.45 -5.46 -19.64
C LEU A 254 -6.46 -5.54 -18.48
N VAL A 255 -6.05 -6.76 -18.10
CA VAL A 255 -5.18 -6.98 -16.94
C VAL A 255 -3.73 -6.58 -17.23
N SER A 256 -3.24 -6.85 -18.44
CA SER A 256 -1.91 -6.43 -18.87
C SER A 256 -1.74 -4.91 -18.90
N SER A 257 -2.85 -4.17 -19.06
CA SER A 257 -2.91 -2.70 -19.04
C SER A 257 -3.72 -2.15 -17.85
N LEU A 258 -3.76 -2.90 -16.73
CA LEU A 258 -4.59 -2.57 -15.57
C LEU A 258 -4.20 -1.24 -14.91
N GLY A 259 -2.91 -0.85 -14.96
CA GLY A 259 -2.45 0.42 -14.41
C GLY A 259 -3.16 1.63 -15.04
N PRO A 260 -3.02 1.85 -16.36
CA PRO A 260 -3.79 2.84 -17.11
C PRO A 260 -5.31 2.71 -16.91
N LEU A 261 -5.85 1.48 -16.93
CA LEU A 261 -7.28 1.25 -16.76
C LEU A 261 -7.77 1.71 -15.38
N SER A 262 -6.97 1.50 -14.34
CA SER A 262 -7.28 1.96 -12.98
C SER A 262 -7.27 3.48 -12.90
N ARG A 263 -6.38 4.16 -13.64
CA ARG A 263 -6.39 5.63 -13.73
C ARG A 263 -7.62 6.14 -14.49
N LEU A 264 -8.05 5.44 -15.55
CA LEU A 264 -9.29 5.76 -16.25
C LEU A 264 -10.52 5.56 -15.33
N MET A 265 -10.58 4.48 -14.56
CA MET A 265 -11.63 4.28 -13.55
C MET A 265 -11.61 5.36 -12.47
N ALA A 266 -10.42 5.75 -11.99
CA ALA A 266 -10.26 6.87 -11.06
C ALA A 266 -10.78 8.19 -11.65
N HIS A 267 -10.43 8.50 -12.90
CA HIS A 267 -10.96 9.68 -13.59
C HIS A 267 -12.48 9.64 -13.74
N ALA A 268 -13.03 8.47 -14.07
CA ALA A 268 -14.48 8.30 -14.14
C ALA A 268 -15.15 8.51 -12.78
N VAL A 269 -14.57 8.02 -11.69
CA VAL A 269 -15.04 8.30 -10.32
C VAL A 269 -15.07 9.81 -10.04
N GLU A 270 -14.05 10.55 -10.46
CA GLU A 270 -13.99 12.01 -10.26
C GLU A 270 -15.04 12.78 -11.07
N ASN A 271 -15.45 12.27 -12.25
CA ASN A 271 -16.32 12.96 -13.20
C ASN A 271 -17.75 12.42 -13.29
N THR A 272 -18.09 11.37 -12.52
CA THR A 272 -19.45 10.83 -12.43
C THR A 272 -20.40 11.89 -11.82
N GLY A 273 -21.57 12.12 -12.43
CA GLY A 273 -22.56 13.08 -11.96
C GLY A 273 -23.28 12.62 -10.69
N ASP A 274 -23.67 11.35 -10.63
CA ASP A 274 -24.43 10.78 -9.50
C ASP A 274 -23.50 10.16 -8.41
N PRO A 275 -23.46 10.73 -7.19
CA PRO A 275 -22.72 10.18 -6.06
C PRO A 275 -23.09 8.74 -5.67
N ALA A 276 -24.32 8.31 -5.94
CA ALA A 276 -24.77 6.95 -5.64
C ALA A 276 -24.01 5.90 -6.47
N ILE A 277 -23.65 6.25 -7.71
CA ILE A 277 -22.89 5.38 -8.60
C ILE A 277 -21.46 5.17 -8.07
N VAL A 278 -20.85 6.20 -7.50
CA VAL A 278 -19.54 6.09 -6.83
C VAL A 278 -19.63 5.12 -5.65
N SER A 279 -20.70 5.22 -4.85
CA SER A 279 -20.91 4.31 -3.72
C SER A 279 -21.10 2.86 -4.19
N GLN A 280 -21.89 2.65 -5.24
CA GLN A 280 -22.05 1.33 -5.86
C GLN A 280 -20.73 0.78 -6.41
N ALA A 281 -19.88 1.62 -7.00
CA ALA A 281 -18.56 1.18 -7.46
C ALA A 281 -17.70 0.66 -6.30
N VAL A 282 -17.74 1.33 -5.15
CA VAL A 282 -17.06 0.87 -3.92
C VAL A 282 -17.65 -0.45 -3.42
N ASP A 283 -18.99 -0.62 -3.47
CA ASP A 283 -19.65 -1.88 -3.12
C ASP A 283 -19.16 -3.06 -3.98
N HIS A 284 -19.04 -2.86 -5.29
CA HIS A 284 -18.54 -3.90 -6.21
C HIS A 284 -17.07 -4.25 -5.92
N VAL A 285 -16.22 -3.25 -5.71
CA VAL A 285 -14.82 -3.45 -5.33
C VAL A 285 -14.70 -4.14 -3.97
N ALA A 286 -15.58 -3.82 -3.02
CA ALA A 286 -15.67 -4.51 -1.73
C ALA A 286 -16.09 -5.98 -1.87
N GLY A 287 -17.05 -6.28 -2.75
CA GLY A 287 -17.44 -7.65 -3.08
C GLY A 287 -16.27 -8.45 -3.64
N PHE A 288 -15.52 -7.87 -4.57
CA PHE A 288 -14.32 -8.46 -5.15
C PHE A 288 -13.23 -8.72 -4.09
N ALA A 289 -12.87 -7.70 -3.30
CA ALA A 289 -11.82 -7.82 -2.28
C ALA A 289 -12.17 -8.87 -1.22
N ARG A 290 -13.43 -8.91 -0.77
CA ARG A 290 -13.92 -9.94 0.16
C ARG A 290 -13.83 -11.34 -0.46
N THR A 291 -14.17 -11.48 -1.74
CA THR A 291 -14.07 -12.76 -2.44
C THR A 291 -12.62 -13.22 -2.48
N LEU A 292 -11.67 -12.37 -2.88
CA LEU A 292 -10.23 -12.70 -2.83
C LEU A 292 -9.79 -13.17 -1.44
N MET A 293 -10.19 -12.45 -0.40
CA MET A 293 -9.86 -12.81 0.99
C MET A 293 -10.36 -14.22 1.36
N VAL A 294 -11.62 -14.53 1.04
CA VAL A 294 -12.22 -15.85 1.31
C VAL A 294 -11.55 -16.95 0.49
N GLN A 295 -11.29 -16.69 -0.79
CA GLN A 295 -10.61 -17.64 -1.68
C GLN A 295 -9.17 -17.90 -1.23
N TRP A 296 -8.46 -16.88 -0.72
CA TRP A 296 -7.12 -17.04 -0.16
C TRP A 296 -7.15 -17.89 1.11
N ARG A 297 -8.06 -17.63 2.04
CA ARG A 297 -8.20 -18.40 3.30
C ARG A 297 -8.41 -19.89 3.08
N GLN A 298 -9.02 -20.28 1.96
CA GLN A 298 -9.29 -21.67 1.59
C GLN A 298 -8.14 -22.34 0.83
N ASN A 299 -7.11 -21.58 0.45
CA ASN A 299 -5.99 -22.07 -0.35
C ASN A 299 -4.86 -22.54 0.56
N LYS A 300 -4.27 -23.72 0.29
CA LYS A 300 -3.13 -24.27 1.05
C LYS A 300 -1.92 -23.34 1.11
N LEU A 301 -1.69 -22.49 0.12
CA LEU A 301 -0.60 -21.50 0.15
C LEU A 301 -0.78 -20.46 1.27
N SER A 302 -2.01 -20.28 1.78
CA SER A 302 -2.28 -19.38 2.91
C SER A 302 -1.90 -19.97 4.27
N GLU A 303 -1.60 -21.26 4.32
CA GLU A 303 -1.09 -21.97 5.51
C GLU A 303 0.42 -21.79 5.70
N VAL A 304 1.11 -21.24 4.69
CA VAL A 304 2.55 -20.98 4.74
C VAL A 304 2.79 -19.52 5.13
N ASP A 305 3.51 -19.32 6.24
CA ASP A 305 3.94 -17.99 6.66
C ASP A 305 5.01 -17.43 5.72
N ARG A 306 5.08 -16.10 5.59
CA ARG A 306 6.07 -15.42 4.76
C ARG A 306 7.50 -15.79 5.15
N ALA A 307 7.76 -15.94 6.44
CA ALA A 307 9.09 -16.28 6.95
C ALA A 307 9.53 -17.70 6.59
N GLU A 308 8.58 -18.58 6.27
CA GLU A 308 8.81 -20.02 6.10
C GLU A 308 8.63 -20.47 4.64
N GLU A 309 8.37 -19.55 3.70
CA GLU A 309 8.15 -19.89 2.29
C GLU A 309 9.31 -20.68 1.66
N ALA A 310 10.55 -20.37 2.04
CA ALA A 310 11.73 -21.07 1.54
C ALA A 310 11.84 -22.52 2.04
N GLU A 311 11.20 -22.83 3.18
CA GLU A 311 11.20 -24.16 3.78
C GLU A 311 10.04 -25.02 3.26
N PHE A 312 8.85 -24.43 3.15
CA PHE A 312 7.61 -25.14 2.80
C PHE A 312 7.20 -25.05 1.33
N LEU A 313 7.85 -24.25 0.48
CA LEU A 313 7.56 -24.21 -0.95
C LEU A 313 8.72 -24.77 -1.78
N GLU A 314 8.39 -25.52 -2.84
CA GLU A 314 9.40 -26.06 -3.76
C GLU A 314 10.12 -24.94 -4.55
N SER A 315 11.43 -25.10 -4.78
CA SER A 315 12.29 -24.15 -5.51
C SER A 315 11.75 -23.76 -6.90
N ASP A 316 11.19 -24.71 -7.64
CA ASP A 316 10.60 -24.46 -8.97
C ASP A 316 9.37 -23.56 -8.87
N SER A 317 8.49 -23.78 -7.88
CA SER A 317 7.33 -22.92 -7.64
C SER A 317 7.73 -21.52 -7.17
N LEU A 318 8.74 -21.42 -6.30
CA LEU A 318 9.30 -20.15 -5.83
C LEU A 318 9.88 -19.28 -6.95
N SER A 319 10.44 -19.90 -8.00
CA SER A 319 11.04 -19.18 -9.14
C SER A 319 10.07 -18.87 -10.27
N SER A 320 8.94 -19.58 -10.38
CA SER A 320 8.04 -19.49 -11.54
C SER A 320 6.59 -19.14 -11.19
N THR A 321 5.87 -20.04 -10.52
CA THR A 321 4.42 -19.94 -10.35
C THR A 321 4.00 -18.96 -9.26
N ILE A 322 4.69 -18.97 -8.12
CA ILE A 322 4.43 -18.08 -6.97
C ILE A 322 4.66 -16.60 -7.33
N PRO A 323 5.77 -16.20 -8.01
CA PRO A 323 5.96 -14.83 -8.45
C PRO A 323 4.85 -14.29 -9.37
N ALA A 324 4.32 -15.14 -10.27
CA ALA A 324 3.24 -14.76 -11.18
C ALA A 324 1.92 -14.54 -10.43
N LEU A 325 1.59 -15.41 -9.48
CA LEU A 325 0.44 -15.21 -8.60
C LEU A 325 0.55 -13.91 -7.81
N TRP A 326 1.70 -13.66 -7.17
CA TRP A 326 1.91 -12.40 -6.44
C TRP A 326 1.88 -11.17 -7.34
N LYS A 327 2.33 -11.28 -8.61
CA LYS A 327 2.17 -10.21 -9.60
C LYS A 327 0.69 -9.91 -9.85
N LEU A 328 -0.14 -10.93 -10.03
CA LEU A 328 -1.58 -10.77 -10.23
C LEU A 328 -2.27 -10.17 -8.99
N LEU A 329 -1.94 -10.66 -7.79
CA LEU A 329 -2.48 -10.13 -6.54
C LEU A 329 -2.05 -8.67 -6.29
N ARG A 330 -0.81 -8.31 -6.59
CA ARG A 330 -0.35 -6.91 -6.54
C ARG A 330 -1.09 -6.03 -7.54
N ASN A 331 -1.34 -6.51 -8.75
CA ASN A 331 -2.15 -5.81 -9.74
C ASN A 331 -3.56 -5.53 -9.19
N CYS A 332 -4.18 -6.50 -8.52
CA CYS A 332 -5.47 -6.33 -7.85
C CYS A 332 -5.42 -5.26 -6.75
N LEU A 333 -4.41 -5.33 -5.86
CA LEU A 333 -4.19 -4.38 -4.77
C LEU A 333 -4.04 -2.95 -5.30
N TYR A 334 -3.11 -2.72 -6.24
CA TYR A 334 -2.86 -1.38 -6.75
C TYR A 334 -4.05 -0.82 -7.53
N SER A 335 -4.75 -1.64 -8.33
CA SER A 335 -5.95 -1.22 -9.03
C SER A 335 -7.04 -0.74 -8.05
N THR A 336 -7.27 -1.52 -6.99
CA THR A 336 -8.23 -1.19 -5.94
C THR A 336 -7.83 0.08 -5.19
N VAL A 337 -6.56 0.24 -4.81
CA VAL A 337 -6.05 1.43 -4.11
C VAL A 337 -6.16 2.69 -4.98
N ILE A 338 -5.89 2.61 -6.29
CA ILE A 338 -6.04 3.75 -7.20
C ILE A 338 -7.51 4.21 -7.26
N VAL A 339 -8.46 3.28 -7.35
CA VAL A 339 -9.90 3.60 -7.34
C VAL A 339 -10.30 4.20 -5.99
N LEU A 340 -9.90 3.60 -4.86
CA LEU A 340 -10.21 4.11 -3.53
C LEU A 340 -9.62 5.50 -3.27
N ARG A 341 -8.42 5.78 -3.80
CA ARG A 341 -7.81 7.12 -3.72
C ARG A 341 -8.72 8.16 -4.40
N ALA A 342 -9.23 7.87 -5.60
CA ALA A 342 -10.12 8.77 -6.31
C ALA A 342 -11.44 8.96 -5.56
N VAL A 343 -12.01 7.88 -5.01
CA VAL A 343 -13.23 7.92 -4.19
C VAL A 343 -13.03 8.83 -2.98
N LEU A 344 -12.00 8.60 -2.15
CA LEU A 344 -11.78 9.40 -0.94
C LEU A 344 -11.36 10.83 -1.29
N GLY A 345 -10.58 11.03 -2.35
CA GLY A 345 -10.28 12.35 -2.89
C GLY A 345 -11.56 13.11 -3.27
N ARG A 346 -12.53 12.43 -3.89
CA ARG A 346 -13.84 13.02 -4.19
C ARG A 346 -14.67 13.26 -2.94
N VAL A 347 -14.72 12.32 -1.99
CA VAL A 347 -15.44 12.48 -0.70
C VAL A 347 -14.98 13.74 0.04
N ILE A 348 -13.69 14.07 0.00
CA ILE A 348 -13.15 15.28 0.64
C ILE A 348 -13.60 16.56 -0.07
N ASN A 349 -13.82 16.53 -1.39
CA ASN A 349 -14.08 17.73 -2.20
C ASN A 349 -15.56 17.93 -2.60
N ASP A 350 -16.36 16.87 -2.62
CA ASP A 350 -17.77 16.87 -3.04
C ASP A 350 -18.69 16.99 -1.81
N ARG A 351 -19.50 18.05 -1.76
CA ARG A 351 -20.39 18.33 -0.62
C ARG A 351 -21.41 17.23 -0.34
N VAL A 352 -21.88 16.51 -1.36
CA VAL A 352 -22.88 15.46 -1.18
C VAL A 352 -22.25 14.21 -0.57
N LEU A 353 -21.07 13.83 -1.07
CA LEU A 353 -20.31 12.70 -0.53
C LEU A 353 -19.69 13.00 0.83
N ALA A 354 -19.29 14.25 1.08
CA ALA A 354 -18.79 14.72 2.37
C ALA A 354 -19.86 14.77 3.47
N ALA A 355 -21.14 14.65 3.12
CA ALA A 355 -22.23 14.66 4.10
C ALA A 355 -22.10 13.47 5.06
N GLY A 356 -22.50 13.67 6.33
CA GLY A 356 -22.36 12.66 7.39
C GLY A 356 -23.12 11.35 7.16
N GLY A 357 -24.02 11.30 6.18
CA GLY A 357 -24.70 10.08 5.77
C GLY A 357 -23.90 9.17 4.81
N SER A 358 -22.82 9.66 4.20
CA SER A 358 -22.10 8.93 3.14
C SER A 358 -20.61 8.79 3.44
N ALA A 359 -19.95 9.89 3.85
CA ALA A 359 -18.51 9.93 4.12
C ALA A 359 -18.03 8.83 5.08
N PRO A 360 -18.61 8.64 6.29
CA PRO A 360 -18.12 7.61 7.20
C PRO A 360 -18.34 6.19 6.66
N PHE A 361 -19.42 5.93 5.92
CA PHE A 361 -19.67 4.60 5.35
C PHE A 361 -18.67 4.25 4.25
N LEU A 362 -18.38 5.19 3.35
CA LEU A 362 -17.35 5.00 2.32
C LEU A 362 -15.96 4.80 2.94
N SER A 363 -15.64 5.54 3.99
CA SER A 363 -14.38 5.38 4.73
C SER A 363 -14.29 4.03 5.44
N MET A 364 -15.34 3.57 6.14
CA MET A 364 -15.37 2.22 6.73
C MET A 364 -15.19 1.15 5.66
N GLN A 365 -15.87 1.30 4.53
CA GLN A 365 -15.80 0.34 3.44
C GLN A 365 -14.42 0.31 2.80
N ALA A 366 -13.76 1.46 2.61
CA ALA A 366 -12.38 1.53 2.17
C ALA A 366 -11.44 0.77 3.12
N LEU A 367 -11.58 0.95 4.44
CA LEU A 367 -10.79 0.21 5.42
C LEU A 367 -11.09 -1.29 5.42
N HIS A 368 -12.35 -1.70 5.22
CA HIS A 368 -12.71 -3.11 5.03
C HIS A 368 -12.11 -3.73 3.77
N ILE A 369 -12.04 -2.96 2.68
CA ILE A 369 -11.37 -3.38 1.44
C ILE A 369 -9.87 -3.57 1.69
N LEU A 370 -9.21 -2.59 2.33
CA LEU A 370 -7.79 -2.68 2.69
C LEU A 370 -7.51 -3.90 3.59
N ARG A 371 -8.36 -4.12 4.60
CA ARG A 371 -8.28 -5.32 5.43
C ARG A 371 -8.35 -6.61 4.61
N SER A 372 -9.30 -6.68 3.67
CA SER A 372 -9.52 -7.87 2.84
C SER A 372 -8.33 -8.17 1.92
N LEU A 373 -7.55 -7.15 1.56
CA LEU A 373 -6.35 -7.26 0.74
C LEU A 373 -5.05 -7.24 1.55
N TYR A 374 -5.14 -7.26 2.89
CA TYR A 374 -3.98 -7.04 3.74
C TYR A 374 -2.92 -8.13 3.61
N PHE A 375 -3.34 -9.38 3.32
CA PHE A 375 -2.43 -10.49 3.04
C PHE A 375 -1.52 -10.25 1.83
N VAL A 376 -1.92 -9.34 0.93
CA VAL A 376 -1.09 -8.88 -0.19
C VAL A 376 -0.21 -7.72 0.25
N SER A 377 -0.78 -6.69 0.89
CA SER A 377 -0.04 -5.47 1.26
C SER A 377 1.04 -5.71 2.32
N SER A 378 0.83 -6.62 3.26
CA SER A 378 1.81 -6.99 4.30
C SER A 378 3.12 -7.51 3.68
N ARG A 379 3.06 -8.12 2.49
CA ARG A 379 4.23 -8.67 1.76
C ARG A 379 4.96 -7.63 0.91
N VAL A 380 4.30 -6.51 0.58
CA VAL A 380 4.85 -5.46 -0.30
C VAL A 380 5.54 -4.35 0.53
N GLY A 381 5.38 -4.37 1.86
CA GLY A 381 5.93 -3.38 2.78
C GLY A 381 5.04 -2.14 2.89
N GLN A 382 4.81 -1.66 4.11
CA GLN A 382 3.81 -0.60 4.41
C GLN A 382 4.16 0.78 3.79
N ASN A 383 5.44 1.05 3.53
CA ASN A 383 5.92 2.32 2.95
C ASN A 383 6.10 2.29 1.42
N SER A 384 5.63 1.25 0.74
CA SER A 384 5.87 1.07 -0.70
C SER A 384 4.99 1.94 -1.61
N SER A 385 3.87 2.49 -1.11
CA SER A 385 2.93 3.27 -1.92
C SER A 385 2.29 4.43 -1.16
N SER A 386 2.60 5.66 -1.57
CA SER A 386 1.98 6.89 -1.05
C SER A 386 0.46 6.92 -1.23
N GLN A 387 -0.06 6.23 -2.24
CA GLN A 387 -1.51 6.14 -2.46
C GLN A 387 -2.19 5.26 -1.40
N HIS A 388 -1.56 4.17 -0.98
CA HIS A 388 -2.09 3.31 0.07
C HIS A 388 -2.13 4.06 1.42
N THR A 389 -1.07 4.79 1.75
CA THR A 389 -1.01 5.65 2.93
C THR A 389 -2.09 6.72 2.90
N PHE A 390 -2.28 7.39 1.75
CA PHE A 390 -3.36 8.38 1.59
C PHE A 390 -4.74 7.77 1.85
N VAL A 391 -5.06 6.62 1.24
CA VAL A 391 -6.37 5.97 1.45
C VAL A 391 -6.59 5.59 2.91
N THR A 392 -5.56 5.03 3.56
CA THR A 392 -5.63 4.63 4.97
C THR A 392 -5.87 5.84 5.88
N LEU A 393 -5.02 6.87 5.78
CA LEU A 393 -5.09 8.04 6.66
C LEU A 393 -6.35 8.88 6.38
N ALA A 394 -6.73 9.08 5.12
CA ALA A 394 -7.96 9.82 4.79
C ALA A 394 -9.22 9.13 5.31
N ALA A 395 -9.31 7.79 5.20
CA ALA A 395 -10.44 7.04 5.74
C ALA A 395 -10.49 7.11 7.28
N VAL A 396 -9.32 6.99 7.93
CA VAL A 396 -9.18 7.13 9.38
C VAL A 396 -9.58 8.55 9.83
N ASP A 397 -9.03 9.60 9.23
CA ASP A 397 -9.33 11.01 9.57
C ASP A 397 -10.82 11.34 9.47
N ILE A 398 -11.51 10.82 8.45
CA ILE A 398 -12.97 10.96 8.33
C ILE A 398 -13.67 10.23 9.47
N LEU A 399 -13.29 8.98 9.77
CA LEU A 399 -13.95 8.17 10.80
C LEU A 399 -13.70 8.64 12.23
N LEU A 400 -12.57 9.28 12.49
CA LEU A 400 -12.26 9.87 13.80
C LEU A 400 -13.25 10.96 14.22
N GLN A 401 -13.99 11.53 13.27
CA GLN A 401 -15.08 12.48 13.57
C GLN A 401 -16.37 11.79 14.03
N TYR A 402 -16.44 10.45 13.96
CA TYR A 402 -17.62 9.63 14.29
C TYR A 402 -17.24 8.49 15.26
N PRO A 403 -17.03 8.76 16.56
CA PRO A 403 -16.54 7.77 17.52
C PRO A 403 -17.34 6.46 17.57
N GLU A 404 -18.68 6.53 17.52
CA GLU A 404 -19.54 5.34 17.52
C GLU A 404 -19.32 4.46 16.28
N LEU A 405 -19.12 5.08 15.11
CA LEU A 405 -18.84 4.34 13.87
C LEU A 405 -17.41 3.79 13.85
N ALA A 406 -16.45 4.51 14.42
CA ALA A 406 -15.08 4.01 14.61
C ALA A 406 -15.05 2.77 15.52
N GLU A 407 -15.78 2.79 16.64
CA GLU A 407 -15.92 1.62 17.51
C GLU A 407 -16.59 0.45 16.77
N ASN A 408 -17.70 0.71 16.07
CA ASN A 408 -18.40 -0.31 15.28
C ASN A 408 -17.49 -0.94 14.21
N PHE A 409 -16.65 -0.14 13.57
CA PHE A 409 -15.65 -0.62 12.62
C PHE A 409 -14.62 -1.53 13.31
N LEU A 410 -14.04 -1.13 14.45
CA LEU A 410 -13.09 -1.98 15.15
C LEU A 410 -13.71 -3.30 15.63
N ARG A 411 -14.96 -3.24 16.12
CA ARG A 411 -15.72 -4.45 16.50
C ARG A 411 -15.96 -5.37 15.30
N SER A 412 -16.15 -4.84 14.10
CA SER A 412 -16.39 -5.64 12.90
C SER A 412 -15.12 -6.26 12.31
N ILE A 413 -13.93 -5.75 12.66
CA ILE A 413 -12.64 -6.26 12.20
C ILE A 413 -11.82 -7.00 13.28
N LYS A 414 -12.36 -7.12 14.50
CA LYS A 414 -11.70 -7.75 15.65
C LYS A 414 -11.24 -9.20 15.35
N PRO A 415 -10.23 -9.70 16.09
CA PRO A 415 -9.84 -11.11 16.06
C PRO A 415 -11.04 -12.05 16.28
N SER A 416 -11.02 -13.21 15.63
CA SER A 416 -12.09 -14.22 15.74
C SER A 416 -12.33 -14.61 17.20
N GLU A 417 -11.24 -14.87 17.93
CA GLU A 417 -11.24 -15.20 19.35
C GLU A 417 -10.29 -14.25 20.10
N LEU A 418 -10.84 -13.37 20.93
CA LEU A 418 -10.03 -12.48 21.76
C LEU A 418 -9.33 -13.29 22.86
N GLY A 419 -8.08 -12.93 23.17
CA GLY A 419 -7.29 -13.62 24.18
C GLY A 419 -6.55 -14.88 23.70
N GLN A 420 -6.63 -15.24 22.41
CA GLN A 420 -5.90 -16.37 21.83
C GLN A 420 -5.19 -15.98 20.54
N ILE A 421 -4.05 -16.61 20.27
CA ILE A 421 -3.32 -16.45 19.01
C ILE A 421 -3.85 -17.49 18.01
N PRO A 422 -4.37 -17.08 16.85
CA PRO A 422 -4.80 -18.02 15.82
C PRO A 422 -3.68 -18.93 15.31
N ALA A 423 -4.00 -20.21 15.11
CA ALA A 423 -3.07 -21.17 14.53
C ALA A 423 -2.77 -20.88 13.06
N HIS A 424 -3.74 -20.33 12.32
CA HIS A 424 -3.63 -20.10 10.89
C HIS A 424 -2.88 -18.78 10.57
N PRO A 425 -1.82 -18.77 9.74
CA PRO A 425 -1.05 -17.55 9.45
C PRO A 425 -1.87 -16.41 8.86
N PHE A 426 -2.83 -16.72 7.98
CA PHE A 426 -3.73 -15.70 7.45
C PHE A 426 -4.58 -15.00 8.54
N GLU A 427 -5.03 -15.71 9.57
CA GLU A 427 -5.81 -15.09 10.66
C GLU A 427 -4.91 -14.18 11.50
N ARG A 428 -3.67 -14.60 11.76
CA ARG A 428 -2.64 -13.74 12.38
C ARG A 428 -2.36 -12.49 11.54
N CYS A 429 -2.36 -12.61 10.21
CA CYS A 429 -2.21 -11.45 9.32
C CYS A 429 -3.38 -10.46 9.49
N LEU A 430 -4.60 -10.95 9.70
CA LEU A 430 -5.76 -10.09 9.99
C LEU A 430 -5.69 -9.46 11.38
N ASP A 431 -5.17 -10.17 12.38
CA ASP A 431 -4.90 -9.60 13.71
C ASP A 431 -3.85 -8.49 13.65
N LEU A 432 -2.80 -8.67 12.82
CA LEU A 432 -1.82 -7.63 12.56
C LEU A 432 -2.45 -6.38 11.92
N PHE A 433 -3.37 -6.54 10.97
CA PHE A 433 -4.13 -5.41 10.43
C PHE A 433 -4.95 -4.73 11.52
N PHE A 434 -5.65 -5.52 12.35
CA PHE A 434 -6.46 -5.01 13.44
C PHE A 434 -5.64 -4.15 14.40
N LEU A 435 -4.51 -4.66 14.89
CA LEU A 435 -3.65 -3.95 15.84
C LEU A 435 -3.11 -2.64 15.24
N ASN A 436 -2.52 -2.69 14.04
CA ASN A 436 -2.00 -1.50 13.37
C ASN A 436 -3.09 -0.44 13.13
N THR A 437 -4.31 -0.88 12.79
CA THR A 437 -5.43 0.04 12.54
C THR A 437 -6.01 0.58 13.85
N ALA A 438 -6.13 -0.26 14.88
CA ALA A 438 -6.69 0.11 16.17
C ALA A 438 -5.87 1.18 16.88
N GLU A 439 -4.53 1.15 16.73
CA GLU A 439 -3.64 2.19 17.25
C GLU A 439 -4.10 3.61 16.83
N LEU A 440 -4.51 3.75 15.57
CA LEU A 440 -4.93 5.02 14.98
C LEU A 440 -6.27 5.54 15.54
N PHE A 441 -7.07 4.69 16.18
CA PHE A 441 -8.37 5.03 16.74
C PHE A 441 -8.39 5.17 18.26
N THR A 442 -7.29 4.85 18.93
CA THR A 442 -7.20 4.81 20.41
C THR A 442 -7.79 6.05 21.08
N PHE A 443 -7.53 7.25 20.55
CA PHE A 443 -7.93 8.51 21.17
C PHE A 443 -9.43 8.86 21.10
N VAL A 444 -10.22 8.22 20.24
CA VAL A 444 -11.68 8.42 20.16
C VAL A 444 -12.47 7.34 20.90
N LEU A 445 -11.81 6.27 21.34
CA LEU A 445 -12.47 5.16 22.01
C LEU A 445 -12.69 5.43 23.50
N PRO A 446 -13.84 5.03 24.06
CA PRO A 446 -14.03 4.97 25.49
C PRO A 446 -13.14 3.92 26.16
N SER A 447 -13.05 3.97 27.49
CA SER A 447 -12.18 3.09 28.27
C SER A 447 -12.57 1.60 28.20
N GLU A 448 -13.87 1.32 28.20
CA GLU A 448 -14.40 -0.05 28.15
C GLU A 448 -14.04 -0.77 26.84
N PRO A 449 -14.35 -0.25 25.63
CA PRO A 449 -13.88 -0.84 24.37
C PRO A 449 -12.35 -0.89 24.26
N SER A 450 -11.64 0.07 24.84
CA SER A 450 -10.16 0.05 24.86
C SER A 450 -9.62 -1.16 25.61
N GLU A 451 -10.23 -1.53 26.75
CA GLU A 451 -9.82 -2.72 27.49
C GLU A 451 -10.37 -4.02 26.86
N GLU A 452 -11.67 -4.03 26.54
CA GLU A 452 -12.38 -5.20 26.02
C GLU A 452 -11.84 -5.66 24.65
N LEU A 453 -11.52 -4.73 23.76
CA LEU A 453 -11.10 -5.04 22.39
C LEU A 453 -9.59 -4.95 22.22
N LEU A 454 -8.98 -3.80 22.54
CA LEU A 454 -7.59 -3.52 22.18
C LEU A 454 -6.62 -4.28 23.09
N ILE A 455 -6.75 -4.12 24.41
CA ILE A 455 -5.89 -4.83 25.37
C ILE A 455 -6.07 -6.34 25.24
N SER A 456 -7.32 -6.83 25.19
CA SER A 456 -7.61 -8.26 25.09
C SER A 456 -7.08 -8.91 23.81
N ALA A 457 -7.00 -8.15 22.70
CA ALA A 457 -6.37 -8.62 21.46
C ALA A 457 -4.82 -8.62 21.54
N ALA A 458 -4.23 -7.65 22.23
CA ALA A 458 -2.78 -7.47 22.29
C ALA A 458 -2.07 -8.39 23.30
N VAL A 459 -2.69 -8.67 24.45
CA VAL A 459 -2.11 -9.44 25.56
C VAL A 459 -1.51 -10.80 25.14
N PRO A 460 -2.18 -11.63 24.32
CA PRO A 460 -1.63 -12.94 23.91
C PRO A 460 -0.31 -12.80 23.17
N TYR A 461 -0.20 -11.79 22.30
CA TYR A 461 1.00 -11.54 21.49
C TYR A 461 2.15 -11.01 22.35
N LEU A 462 1.87 -10.20 23.37
CA LEU A 462 2.88 -9.77 24.35
C LEU A 462 3.45 -10.96 25.13
N ALA A 463 2.59 -11.88 25.58
CA ALA A 463 3.01 -13.10 26.29
C ALA A 463 3.81 -14.06 25.39
N ALA A 464 3.51 -14.09 24.09
CA ALA A 464 4.20 -14.93 23.12
C ALA A 464 5.44 -14.25 22.49
N GLY A 465 5.89 -13.10 23.00
CA GLY A 465 6.90 -12.26 22.37
C GLY A 465 8.27 -12.91 22.15
N ALA A 466 8.55 -14.08 22.76
CA ALA A 466 9.73 -14.89 22.47
C ALA A 466 9.71 -15.56 21.08
N ASN A 467 8.54 -15.69 20.44
CA ASN A 467 8.43 -16.30 19.12
C ASN A 467 8.80 -15.32 17.99
N ARG A 468 9.92 -15.55 17.32
CA ARG A 468 10.41 -14.72 16.20
C ARG A 468 9.44 -14.64 15.02
N LEU A 469 8.60 -15.65 14.80
CA LEU A 469 7.59 -15.65 13.74
C LEU A 469 6.46 -14.65 14.01
N LEU A 470 6.30 -14.20 15.25
CA LEU A 470 5.25 -13.27 15.68
C LEU A 470 5.77 -11.85 15.90
N LEU A 471 7.03 -11.56 15.54
CA LEU A 471 7.69 -10.30 15.89
C LEU A 471 6.92 -9.07 15.40
N GLU A 472 6.47 -9.05 14.14
CA GLU A 472 5.70 -7.92 13.58
C GLU A 472 4.38 -7.68 14.34
N ILE A 473 3.71 -8.76 14.77
CA ILE A 473 2.43 -8.68 15.51
C ILE A 473 2.67 -8.29 16.96
N PHE A 474 3.75 -8.79 17.55
CA PHE A 474 4.21 -8.38 18.86
C PHE A 474 4.52 -6.87 18.90
N GLU A 475 5.20 -6.34 17.89
CA GLU A 475 5.49 -4.90 17.78
C GLU A 475 4.20 -4.07 17.63
N ALA A 476 3.26 -4.52 16.80
CA ALA A 476 1.95 -3.87 16.68
C ALA A 476 1.15 -3.90 17.99
N ALA A 477 1.14 -5.06 18.69
CA ALA A 477 0.49 -5.22 19.99
C ALA A 477 1.10 -4.28 21.04
N HIS A 478 2.43 -4.18 21.05
CA HIS A 478 3.18 -3.29 21.93
C HIS A 478 2.81 -1.82 21.69
N SER A 479 2.73 -1.40 20.43
CA SER A 479 2.36 -0.03 20.06
C SER A 479 0.94 0.31 20.53
N VAL A 480 -0.03 -0.57 20.28
CA VAL A 480 -1.43 -0.41 20.71
C VAL A 480 -1.55 -0.30 22.23
N VAL A 481 -0.89 -1.18 23.00
CA VAL A 481 -0.96 -1.13 24.47
C VAL A 481 -0.41 0.18 25.02
N LEU A 482 0.74 0.65 24.50
CA LEU A 482 1.31 1.93 24.91
C LEU A 482 0.39 3.10 24.55
N ALA A 483 -0.21 3.07 23.36
CA ALA A 483 -1.17 4.10 22.94
C ALA A 483 -2.42 4.11 23.86
N VAL A 484 -2.95 2.95 24.24
CA VAL A 484 -4.07 2.85 25.19
C VAL A 484 -3.69 3.40 26.57
N PHE A 485 -2.50 3.07 27.07
CA PHE A 485 -2.02 3.55 28.36
C PHE A 485 -1.75 5.06 28.38
N ALA A 486 -1.35 5.64 27.24
CA ALA A 486 -1.08 7.07 27.13
C ALA A 486 -2.34 7.95 27.20
N ILE A 487 -3.54 7.37 27.07
CA ILE A 487 -4.80 8.11 27.13
C ILE A 487 -5.15 8.46 28.59
N PRO A 488 -5.34 9.75 28.94
CA PRO A 488 -5.65 10.15 30.30
C PRO A 488 -6.89 9.48 30.89
N GLY A 489 -7.94 9.27 30.07
CA GLY A 489 -9.17 8.58 30.49
C GLY A 489 -9.00 7.09 30.84
N ASN A 490 -7.88 6.48 30.46
CA ASN A 490 -7.60 5.05 30.67
C ASN A 490 -6.73 4.77 31.89
N ALA A 491 -6.58 5.72 32.82
CA ALA A 491 -5.70 5.56 33.99
C ALA A 491 -5.98 4.26 34.79
N ALA A 492 -7.24 3.85 34.94
CA ALA A 492 -7.60 2.61 35.62
C ALA A 492 -7.18 1.35 34.86
N VAL A 493 -7.35 1.35 33.53
CA VAL A 493 -6.91 0.27 32.63
C VAL A 493 -5.38 0.16 32.65
N ALA A 494 -4.68 1.30 32.55
CA ALA A 494 -3.23 1.36 32.64
C ALA A 494 -2.74 0.80 33.98
N ALA A 495 -3.30 1.23 35.11
CA ALA A 495 -2.94 0.72 36.43
C ALA A 495 -3.08 -0.81 36.56
N LYS A 496 -4.11 -1.38 35.92
CA LYS A 496 -4.40 -2.81 35.97
C LYS A 496 -3.42 -3.65 35.13
N HIS A 497 -3.07 -3.19 33.93
CA HIS A 497 -2.32 -4.00 32.95
C HIS A 497 -0.82 -3.65 32.86
N LEU A 498 -0.40 -2.50 33.39
CA LEU A 498 0.99 -2.07 33.33
C LEU A 498 1.98 -3.04 33.99
N PRO A 499 1.71 -3.65 35.16
CA PRO A 499 2.64 -4.63 35.74
C PRO A 499 2.89 -5.82 34.81
N PHE A 500 1.83 -6.40 34.24
CA PHE A 500 1.93 -7.49 33.27
C PHE A 500 2.71 -7.08 32.01
N TYR A 501 2.49 -5.87 31.50
CA TYR A 501 3.23 -5.35 30.36
C TYR A 501 4.74 -5.24 30.65
N ILE A 502 5.11 -4.72 31.83
CA ILE A 502 6.51 -4.56 32.25
C ILE A 502 7.20 -5.92 32.42
N ASP A 503 6.52 -6.91 33.03
CA ASP A 503 7.05 -8.26 33.16
C ASP A 503 7.37 -8.88 31.79
N ASN A 504 6.47 -8.72 30.82
CA ASN A 504 6.71 -9.20 29.45
C ASN A 504 7.81 -8.40 28.74
N LEU A 505 7.90 -7.08 28.96
CA LEU A 505 8.95 -6.23 28.41
C LEU A 505 10.35 -6.72 28.82
N PHE A 506 10.51 -7.10 30.10
CA PHE A 506 11.75 -7.70 30.60
C PHE A 506 11.95 -9.15 30.15
N ALA A 507 10.89 -9.91 29.90
CA ALA A 507 11.01 -11.30 29.45
C ALA A 507 11.51 -11.41 27.99
N VAL A 508 11.22 -10.41 27.16
CA VAL A 508 11.57 -10.40 25.71
C VAL A 508 12.83 -9.61 25.38
N PHE A 509 13.27 -8.72 26.28
CA PHE A 509 14.56 -8.03 26.17
C PHE A 509 15.65 -8.88 26.84
N PRO A 510 16.83 -9.10 26.21
CA PRO A 510 17.32 -8.46 24.98
C PRO A 510 17.12 -9.24 23.67
N ASP A 511 16.55 -10.44 23.71
CA ASP A 511 16.57 -11.36 22.56
C ASP A 511 15.67 -10.95 21.39
N ASN A 512 14.49 -10.38 21.69
CA ASN A 512 13.45 -10.07 20.72
C ASN A 512 13.13 -8.58 20.64
N LEU A 513 13.79 -7.75 21.46
CA LEU A 513 13.59 -6.31 21.51
C LEU A 513 14.94 -5.58 21.49
N SER A 514 15.08 -4.56 20.64
CA SER A 514 16.31 -3.76 20.62
C SER A 514 16.43 -2.88 21.88
N ALA A 515 17.66 -2.54 22.27
CA ALA A 515 17.92 -1.62 23.38
C ALA A 515 17.21 -0.26 23.21
N ARG A 516 17.08 0.21 21.97
CA ARG A 516 16.34 1.45 21.65
C ARG A 516 14.84 1.29 21.90
N GLN A 517 14.23 0.20 21.42
CA GLN A 517 12.81 -0.07 21.63
C GLN A 517 12.49 -0.26 23.12
N PHE A 518 13.32 -1.02 23.86
CA PHE A 518 13.19 -1.18 25.30
C PHE A 518 13.21 0.16 26.04
N ARG A 519 14.23 0.99 25.78
CA ARG A 519 14.36 2.32 26.39
C ARG A 519 13.15 3.20 26.12
N LEU A 520 12.66 3.22 24.88
CA LEU A 520 11.49 4.02 24.50
C LEU A 520 10.21 3.53 25.20
N ALA A 521 10.01 2.21 25.24
CA ALA A 521 8.87 1.58 25.91
C ALA A 521 8.86 1.89 27.40
N PHE A 522 10.00 1.68 28.08
CA PHE A 522 10.13 1.92 29.51
C PHE A 522 10.00 3.41 29.86
N LYS A 523 10.65 4.29 29.08
CA LYS A 523 10.49 5.75 29.19
C LYS A 523 9.01 6.16 29.09
N THR A 524 8.27 5.55 28.17
CA THR A 524 6.85 5.82 27.96
C THR A 524 6.02 5.33 29.15
N ALA A 525 6.28 4.14 29.67
CA ALA A 525 5.64 3.62 30.88
C ALA A 525 5.85 4.57 32.08
N ILE A 526 7.08 5.02 32.33
CA ILE A 526 7.35 5.98 33.41
C ILE A 526 6.60 7.29 33.18
N LYS A 527 6.64 7.85 31.98
CA LYS A 527 5.92 9.09 31.65
C LYS A 527 4.41 8.99 31.93
N ILE A 528 3.81 7.82 31.69
CA ILE A 528 2.37 7.57 31.95
C ILE A 528 2.07 7.49 33.45
N THR A 529 3.03 7.04 34.26
CA THR A 529 2.89 6.96 35.74
C THR A 529 3.30 8.25 36.47
N ALA A 530 3.94 9.18 35.77
CA ALA A 530 4.47 10.41 36.32
C ALA A 530 3.57 11.64 36.04
N PRO A 531 3.72 12.76 36.75
CA PRO A 531 2.92 13.96 36.51
C PRO A 531 3.11 14.52 35.10
N PRO A 532 2.05 15.07 34.45
CA PRO A 532 0.75 15.44 35.02
C PRO A 532 -0.35 14.36 34.88
N SER A 533 0.00 13.08 34.72
CA SER A 533 -1.00 12.02 34.51
C SER A 533 -1.94 11.83 35.70
N LEU A 534 -3.19 11.41 35.43
CA LEU A 534 -4.15 11.03 36.48
C LEU A 534 -3.68 9.80 37.27
N LEU A 535 -2.95 8.89 36.62
CA LEU A 535 -2.38 7.70 37.27
C LEU A 535 -1.39 8.07 38.37
N SER A 536 -0.58 9.11 38.15
CA SER A 536 0.37 9.60 39.17
C SER A 536 -0.31 10.05 40.47
N ASN A 537 -1.56 10.54 40.39
CA ASN A 537 -2.31 10.95 41.58
C ASN A 537 -2.91 9.75 42.32
N ASN A 538 -3.41 8.76 41.58
CA ASN A 538 -4.06 7.58 42.15
C ASN A 538 -3.04 6.55 42.69
N GLN A 539 -1.87 6.45 42.04
CA GLN A 539 -0.80 5.51 42.39
C GLN A 539 0.57 6.20 42.38
N PRO A 540 0.85 7.08 43.36
CA PRO A 540 2.06 7.90 43.37
C PRO A 540 3.37 7.11 43.54
N LEU A 541 3.30 5.90 44.08
CA LEU A 541 4.46 5.02 44.29
C LEU A 541 4.82 4.17 43.06
N LEU A 542 3.92 4.09 42.07
CA LEU A 542 4.11 3.22 40.90
C LEU A 542 5.38 3.53 40.10
N PRO A 543 5.76 4.81 39.82
CA PRO A 543 7.03 5.11 39.19
C PRO A 543 8.22 4.53 39.96
N SER A 544 8.26 4.70 41.29
CA SER A 544 9.36 4.19 42.11
C SER A 544 9.44 2.67 42.07
N VAL A 545 8.31 1.96 42.12
CA VAL A 545 8.28 0.48 42.00
C VAL A 545 8.83 0.03 40.64
N LEU A 546 8.47 0.71 39.55
CA LEU A 546 8.98 0.38 38.22
C LEU A 546 10.50 0.61 38.13
N LEU A 547 11.00 1.72 38.68
CA LEU A 547 12.43 2.01 38.73
C LEU A 547 13.19 1.02 39.62
N GLU A 548 12.60 0.56 40.72
CA GLU A 548 13.16 -0.47 41.60
C GLU A 548 13.34 -1.80 40.85
N VAL A 549 12.32 -2.26 40.12
CA VAL A 549 12.43 -3.45 39.28
C VAL A 549 13.52 -3.28 38.21
N LEU A 550 13.58 -2.11 37.55
CA LEU A 550 14.63 -1.82 36.57
C LEU A 550 16.03 -1.84 37.17
N HIS A 551 16.19 -1.24 38.36
CA HIS A 551 17.44 -1.18 39.10
C HIS A 551 17.93 -2.57 39.51
N GLU A 552 17.06 -3.38 40.13
CA GLU A 552 17.41 -4.76 40.50
C GLU A 552 17.81 -5.59 39.28
N ARG A 553 17.08 -5.48 38.17
CA ARG A 553 17.41 -6.19 36.92
C ARG A 553 18.75 -5.74 36.35
N ALA A 554 19.04 -4.44 36.37
CA ALA A 554 20.30 -3.90 35.86
C ALA A 554 21.53 -4.35 36.67
N LEU A 555 21.39 -4.57 37.98
CA LEU A 555 22.48 -5.09 38.82
C LEU A 555 22.86 -6.54 38.47
N HIS A 556 21.91 -7.31 37.94
CA HIS A 556 22.09 -8.73 37.58
C HIS A 556 22.19 -8.98 36.06
N ALA A 557 22.08 -7.94 35.25
CA ALA A 557 22.08 -8.02 33.79
C ALA A 557 23.47 -8.35 33.21
N SER A 558 23.48 -8.92 32.00
CA SER A 558 24.73 -9.26 31.32
C SER A 558 25.54 -8.01 30.95
N THR A 559 26.85 -8.08 31.16
CA THR A 559 27.82 -7.07 30.71
C THR A 559 28.35 -7.34 29.30
N ALA A 560 27.98 -8.46 28.69
CA ALA A 560 28.37 -8.79 27.34
C ALA A 560 27.71 -7.84 26.32
N PRO A 561 28.43 -7.43 25.26
CA PRO A 561 27.85 -6.58 24.23
C PRO A 561 26.73 -7.32 23.50
N LEU A 562 25.59 -6.65 23.33
CA LEU A 562 24.45 -7.18 22.59
C LEU A 562 24.81 -7.28 21.09
N PRO A 563 24.30 -8.30 20.38
CA PRO A 563 24.46 -8.38 18.93
C PRO A 563 23.83 -7.15 18.27
N GLN A 564 24.57 -6.49 17.37
CA GLN A 564 24.05 -5.36 16.61
C GLN A 564 22.89 -5.83 15.73
N SER A 565 21.67 -5.36 16.02
CA SER A 565 20.50 -5.69 15.22
C SER A 565 20.67 -5.16 13.79
N ALA A 566 20.56 -6.04 12.80
CA ALA A 566 20.61 -5.70 11.37
C ALA A 566 19.38 -4.91 10.88
N GLN A 567 18.41 -4.59 11.76
CA GLN A 567 17.14 -3.96 11.39
C GLN A 567 17.13 -2.41 11.48
N SER A 568 18.24 -1.76 11.79
CA SER A 568 18.39 -0.29 11.68
C SER A 568 18.58 0.21 10.23
N GLY A 569 18.04 -0.51 9.23
CA GLY A 569 18.16 -0.24 7.80
C GLY A 569 16.99 0.51 7.16
N GLY A 570 16.30 1.38 7.91
CA GLY A 570 15.07 2.06 7.46
C GLY A 570 15.11 3.58 7.64
N GLY A 571 16.15 4.25 7.13
CA GLY A 571 16.22 5.71 7.11
C GLY A 571 17.65 6.18 6.82
N ALA A 572 17.88 6.71 5.62
CA ALA A 572 19.16 7.30 5.26
C ALA A 572 19.40 8.59 6.05
N THR A 573 20.00 8.46 7.23
CA THR A 573 20.67 9.54 7.98
C THR A 573 21.73 8.88 8.86
N GLU A 574 22.98 8.99 8.40
CA GLU A 574 24.28 8.67 9.03
C GLU A 574 24.46 7.31 9.74
N PRO A 575 25.62 6.64 9.57
CA PRO A 575 25.93 5.45 10.37
C PRO A 575 26.05 5.87 11.83
N ASP A 576 25.06 5.50 12.64
CA ASP A 576 25.03 5.77 14.07
C ASP A 576 26.27 5.10 14.70
N GLN A 577 27.30 5.89 15.00
CA GLN A 577 28.59 5.45 15.57
C GLN A 577 28.44 5.09 17.06
N THR A 578 27.28 4.61 17.49
CA THR A 578 27.06 4.23 18.87
C THR A 578 27.78 2.90 19.15
N PRO A 579 28.62 2.84 20.20
CA PRO A 579 29.33 1.61 20.54
C PRO A 579 28.31 0.52 20.90
N PRO A 580 28.64 -0.77 20.66
CA PRO A 580 27.75 -1.87 21.03
C PRO A 580 27.45 -1.78 22.53
N LEU A 581 26.17 -1.76 22.90
CA LEU A 581 25.70 -1.65 24.28
C LEU A 581 25.48 -3.05 24.86
N SER A 582 25.75 -3.23 26.16
CA SER A 582 25.34 -4.43 26.90
C SER A 582 23.89 -4.30 27.39
N GLU A 583 23.32 -5.41 27.86
CA GLU A 583 22.01 -5.42 28.53
C GLU A 583 22.03 -4.45 29.73
N GLN A 584 23.04 -4.55 30.57
CA GLN A 584 23.23 -3.66 31.72
C GLN A 584 23.28 -2.18 31.29
N ALA A 585 24.06 -1.84 30.25
CA ALA A 585 24.16 -0.47 29.76
C ALA A 585 22.80 0.05 29.22
N ALA A 586 22.04 -0.80 28.53
CA ALA A 586 20.72 -0.44 28.01
C ALA A 586 19.70 -0.16 29.13
N LEU A 587 19.69 -0.98 30.20
CA LEU A 587 18.83 -0.77 31.37
C LEU A 587 19.21 0.51 32.12
N THR A 588 20.51 0.77 32.29
CA THR A 588 21.00 2.04 32.88
C THR A 588 20.61 3.24 32.04
N LEU A 589 20.67 3.16 30.71
CA LEU A 589 20.20 4.23 29.83
C LEU A 589 18.68 4.43 29.93
N ALA A 590 17.89 3.37 30.11
CA ALA A 590 16.44 3.48 30.34
C ALA A 590 16.12 4.19 31.67
N MET A 591 16.92 3.95 32.72
CA MET A 591 16.84 4.66 34.00
C MET A 591 17.09 6.15 33.79
N ILE A 592 18.18 6.50 33.08
CA ILE A 592 18.54 7.89 32.76
C ILE A 592 17.42 8.59 31.99
N ASP A 593 16.89 7.93 30.95
CA ASP A 593 15.81 8.48 30.12
C ASP A 593 14.51 8.75 30.89
N SER A 594 14.34 8.11 32.05
CA SER A 594 13.15 8.19 32.89
C SER A 594 13.20 9.34 33.90
N LEU A 595 14.39 9.80 34.28
CA LEU A 595 14.60 10.81 35.33
C LEU A 595 13.83 12.11 35.07
N CYS A 596 13.76 12.54 33.82
CA CYS A 596 13.13 13.81 33.43
C CYS A 596 11.63 13.87 33.75
N PHE A 597 10.97 12.74 33.98
CA PHE A 597 9.52 12.70 34.25
C PHE A 597 9.17 12.67 35.73
N LEU A 598 10.11 12.29 36.59
CA LEU A 598 9.84 12.00 38.00
C LEU A 598 9.46 13.27 38.77
N ARG A 599 8.69 13.07 39.85
CA ARG A 599 8.49 14.12 40.86
C ARG A 599 9.83 14.43 41.54
N VAL A 600 10.00 15.66 42.02
CA VAL A 600 11.26 16.10 42.64
C VAL A 600 11.64 15.23 43.83
N GLU A 601 10.66 14.77 44.63
CA GLU A 601 10.91 13.91 45.79
C GLU A 601 11.46 12.53 45.38
N VAL A 602 10.96 11.98 44.27
CA VAL A 602 11.42 10.70 43.72
C VAL A 602 12.77 10.89 43.02
N LEU A 603 12.95 12.01 42.33
CA LEU A 603 14.20 12.37 41.66
C LEU A 603 15.37 12.49 42.64
N GLU A 604 15.13 13.04 43.84
CA GLU A 604 16.11 13.13 44.93
C GLU A 604 16.65 11.75 45.35
N GLU A 605 15.78 10.74 45.38
CA GLU A 605 16.15 9.37 45.71
C GLU A 605 16.89 8.67 44.56
N TRP A 606 16.43 8.86 43.33
CA TRP A 606 16.91 8.09 42.17
C TRP A 606 18.16 8.66 41.49
N LEU A 607 18.51 9.94 41.71
CA LEU A 607 19.73 10.54 41.14
C LEU A 607 21.02 9.85 41.65
N PRO A 608 21.24 9.65 42.97
CA PRO A 608 22.39 8.91 43.47
C PRO A 608 22.44 7.46 42.99
N LEU A 609 21.29 6.77 42.96
CA LEU A 609 21.21 5.37 42.50
C LEU A 609 21.57 5.26 41.02
N THR A 610 21.08 6.17 40.18
CA THR A 610 21.44 6.20 38.76
C THR A 610 22.94 6.45 38.58
N ALA A 611 23.54 7.33 39.37
CA ALA A 611 24.99 7.54 39.36
C ALA A 611 25.77 6.26 39.74
N GLN A 612 25.31 5.51 40.74
CA GLN A 612 25.90 4.22 41.11
C GLN A 612 25.76 3.20 39.96
N MET A 613 24.60 3.12 39.32
CA MET A 613 24.38 2.25 38.15
C MET A 613 25.34 2.59 37.00
N ILE A 614 25.55 3.89 36.70
CA ILE A 614 26.50 4.34 35.66
C ILE A 614 27.92 3.85 35.95
N ASN A 615 28.35 3.87 37.22
CA ASN A 615 29.67 3.38 37.61
C ASN A 615 29.78 1.86 37.63
N ALA A 616 28.67 1.15 37.81
CA ALA A 616 28.61 -0.30 37.75
C ALA A 616 28.62 -0.86 36.32
N VAL A 617 28.39 -0.02 35.28
CA VAL A 617 28.41 -0.44 33.88
C VAL A 617 29.79 -0.98 33.48
N GLY A 618 29.82 -2.24 33.05
CA GLY A 618 31.02 -2.85 32.47
C GLY A 618 31.45 -2.19 31.16
N GLY A 619 32.73 -1.82 31.06
CA GLY A 619 33.33 -1.27 29.84
C GLY A 619 33.39 0.26 29.78
N SER A 620 34.60 0.80 29.58
CA SER A 620 34.87 2.25 29.60
C SER A 620 34.07 3.03 28.54
N GLU A 621 33.90 2.48 27.34
CA GLU A 621 33.16 3.16 26.26
C GLU A 621 31.64 3.18 26.50
N MET A 622 31.05 2.10 27.00
CA MET A 622 29.62 2.05 27.35
C MET A 622 29.30 3.01 28.51
N ARG A 623 30.20 3.09 29.51
CA ARG A 623 30.08 4.06 30.61
C ARG A 623 30.12 5.50 30.10
N LYS A 624 31.01 5.84 29.16
CA LYS A 624 31.04 7.18 28.54
C LYS A 624 29.72 7.54 27.87
N VAL A 625 29.09 6.59 27.17
CA VAL A 625 27.76 6.81 26.57
C VAL A 625 26.71 7.10 27.64
N CYS A 626 26.71 6.34 28.75
CA CYS A 626 25.79 6.57 29.86
C CYS A 626 26.01 7.95 30.52
N VAL A 627 27.27 8.33 30.77
CA VAL A 627 27.63 9.66 31.31
C VAL A 627 27.19 10.78 30.35
N GLY A 628 27.45 10.62 29.05
CA GLY A 628 27.04 11.58 28.02
C GLY A 628 25.53 11.75 27.99
N ARG A 629 24.77 10.65 27.96
CA ARG A 629 23.31 10.71 27.97
C ARG A 629 22.76 11.28 29.27
N PHE A 630 23.38 10.99 30.41
CA PHE A 630 23.00 11.60 31.70
C PHE A 630 23.16 13.11 31.66
N TRP A 631 24.30 13.59 31.16
CA TRP A 631 24.54 15.01 30.98
C TRP A 631 23.54 15.65 30.01
N ASP A 632 23.25 15.00 28.89
CA ASP A 632 22.26 15.48 27.93
C ASP A 632 20.88 15.60 28.57
N ALA A 633 20.43 14.60 29.34
CA ALA A 633 19.14 14.62 30.02
C ALA A 633 19.01 15.76 31.03
N LEU A 634 20.10 16.17 31.69
CA LEU A 634 20.12 17.32 32.59
C LEU A 634 20.19 18.67 31.87
N SER A 635 20.76 18.72 30.67
CA SER A 635 21.15 19.97 30.01
C SER A 635 20.28 20.37 28.82
N ASN A 636 19.55 19.43 28.21
CA ASN A 636 18.85 19.62 26.94
C ASN A 636 17.42 20.21 27.04
N GLY A 637 16.98 20.61 28.24
CA GLY A 637 15.65 21.19 28.45
C GLY A 637 14.50 20.17 28.49
N GLU A 638 14.77 18.87 28.62
CA GLU A 638 13.73 17.84 28.84
C GLU A 638 13.03 17.96 30.22
N MET A 639 13.61 18.73 31.17
CA MET A 639 13.09 18.91 32.53
C MET A 639 12.33 20.23 32.71
N ASP A 640 11.31 20.22 33.59
CA ASP A 640 10.69 21.47 34.06
C ASP A 640 11.63 22.26 34.98
N VAL A 641 11.25 23.50 35.30
CA VAL A 641 12.08 24.44 36.07
C VAL A 641 12.48 23.87 37.43
N ASP A 642 11.55 23.23 38.14
CA ASP A 642 11.77 22.72 39.49
C ASP A 642 12.72 21.51 39.48
N ARG A 643 12.52 20.55 38.56
CA ARG A 643 13.41 19.40 38.37
C ARG A 643 14.80 19.85 37.93
N ALA A 644 14.88 20.76 36.96
CA ALA A 644 16.16 21.28 36.47
C ALA A 644 16.93 21.99 37.59
N HIS A 645 16.24 22.83 38.39
CA HIS A 645 16.85 23.50 39.53
C HIS A 645 17.41 22.51 40.56
N TYR A 646 16.65 21.45 40.87
CA TYR A 646 17.12 20.41 41.78
C TYR A 646 18.34 19.68 41.21
N CYS A 647 18.30 19.23 39.95
CA CYS A 647 19.42 18.54 39.29
C CYS A 647 20.69 19.37 39.26
N VAL A 648 20.61 20.67 38.94
CA VAL A 648 21.77 21.59 38.95
C VAL A 648 22.34 21.74 40.35
N THR A 649 21.46 21.88 41.35
CA THR A 649 21.86 21.98 42.76
C THR A 649 22.55 20.70 43.22
N TRP A 650 21.98 19.54 42.88
CA TRP A 650 22.55 18.24 43.22
C TRP A 650 23.92 18.03 42.56
N TRP A 651 24.03 18.36 41.26
CA TRP A 651 25.27 18.26 40.50
C TRP A 651 26.37 19.18 41.03
N SER A 652 26.03 20.42 41.39
CA SER A 652 27.03 21.45 41.75
C SER A 652 27.39 21.50 43.23
N THR A 653 26.45 21.14 44.13
CA THR A 653 26.60 21.36 45.58
C THR A 653 26.39 20.13 46.45
N LYS A 654 25.69 19.10 45.96
CA LYS A 654 25.44 17.85 46.72
C LYS A 654 26.36 16.69 46.31
N GLY A 655 27.48 16.97 45.64
CA GLY A 655 28.47 15.96 45.26
C GLY A 655 28.07 15.08 44.05
N GLY A 656 27.02 15.46 43.31
CA GLY A 656 26.51 14.66 42.19
C GLY A 656 27.50 14.49 41.04
N ARG A 657 28.32 15.52 40.80
CA ARG A 657 29.37 15.49 39.78
C ARG A 657 30.41 14.41 40.07
N GLU A 658 30.91 14.34 41.31
CA GLU A 658 31.90 13.36 41.73
C GLU A 658 31.31 11.94 41.68
N LEU A 659 30.05 11.80 42.11
CA LEU A 659 29.32 10.53 42.07
C LEU A 659 29.19 9.97 40.65
N VAL A 660 28.94 10.79 39.62
CA VAL A 660 28.78 10.32 38.23
C VAL A 660 30.13 10.10 37.53
N LEU A 661 31.10 11.00 37.75
CA LEU A 661 32.38 10.97 37.01
C LEU A 661 33.42 10.02 37.62
N VAL A 662 33.47 9.90 38.95
CA VAL A 662 34.53 9.19 39.68
C VAL A 662 34.00 7.93 40.38
N GLY A 663 32.74 7.97 40.84
CA GLY A 663 32.13 6.88 41.62
C GLY A 663 32.55 6.88 43.09
N HIS A 664 31.90 6.05 43.92
CA HIS A 664 32.38 5.83 45.29
C HIS A 664 33.69 5.05 45.23
N GLU A 665 34.80 5.71 45.55
CA GLU A 665 36.05 5.02 45.88
C GLU A 665 35.78 4.06 47.04
N SER A 666 35.62 2.77 46.71
CA SER A 666 35.61 1.71 47.71
C SER A 666 37.03 1.54 48.22
N GLY A 667 37.35 2.25 49.30
CA GLY A 667 38.36 1.92 50.30
C GLY A 667 39.62 1.21 49.80
N ALA A 668 40.44 1.88 49.00
CA ALA A 668 41.87 1.67 49.04
C ALA A 668 42.46 2.84 49.82
N VAL A 669 42.74 2.59 51.11
CA VAL A 669 43.64 3.45 51.89
C VAL A 669 44.99 3.39 51.21
N SER A 670 45.23 4.28 50.24
CA SER A 670 46.59 4.67 49.87
C SER A 670 46.99 5.77 50.85
N GLU A 671 47.80 5.35 51.82
CA GLU A 671 48.67 6.22 52.60
C GLU A 671 49.43 7.14 51.64
N ASP A 672 48.95 8.38 51.49
CA ASP A 672 49.74 9.58 51.20
C ASP A 672 48.80 10.80 51.34
N ALA A 673 48.34 10.98 52.58
CA ALA A 673 47.66 12.20 52.99
C ALA A 673 48.72 13.24 53.38
N ASP A 674 49.13 14.07 52.43
CA ASP A 674 49.67 15.40 52.74
C ASP A 674 49.49 16.38 51.56
N ALA A 675 48.28 16.93 51.42
CA ALA A 675 48.04 18.22 50.76
C ALA A 675 46.65 18.77 51.15
N PRO A 676 46.55 19.75 52.06
CA PRO A 676 45.29 20.43 52.33
C PRO A 676 44.99 21.44 51.19
N TYR A 677 43.98 21.16 50.38
CA TYR A 677 43.41 22.15 49.46
C TYR A 677 42.49 23.11 50.24
N MET A 678 42.98 24.32 50.43
CA MET A 678 42.27 25.44 51.06
C MET A 678 41.18 26.01 50.13
N SER A 679 39.97 26.12 50.69
CA SER A 679 38.85 26.90 50.16
C SER A 679 39.13 28.41 50.31
N GLY A 680 38.87 29.16 49.23
CA GLY A 680 38.52 30.59 49.30
C GLY A 680 39.64 31.57 48.96
N ALA A 681 39.54 32.21 47.79
CA ALA A 681 40.15 33.51 47.54
C ALA A 681 39.20 34.37 46.71
N ILE A 682 38.62 35.38 47.38
CA ILE A 682 37.94 36.52 46.78
C ILE A 682 39.00 37.35 46.05
N GLY A 683 38.80 37.64 44.76
CA GLY A 683 39.74 38.41 43.94
C GLY A 683 39.73 39.91 44.28
N GLU A 684 40.92 40.46 44.49
CA GLU A 684 41.18 41.89 44.61
C GLU A 684 41.05 42.65 43.28
N VAL A 685 40.70 43.92 43.42
CA VAL A 685 40.36 44.93 42.43
C VAL A 685 41.53 45.26 41.49
N ALA A 686 41.26 45.32 40.19
CA ALA A 686 42.20 45.80 39.16
C ALA A 686 42.28 47.35 39.14
N PRO A 687 43.47 47.95 38.96
CA PRO A 687 43.59 49.38 38.70
C PRO A 687 43.50 49.71 37.21
N GLU A 688 42.89 50.87 36.93
CA GLU A 688 42.70 51.46 35.60
C GLU A 688 44.00 51.66 34.82
N SER A 689 43.90 51.55 33.48
CA SER A 689 44.85 52.17 32.56
C SER A 689 44.12 52.67 31.31
N LYS A 690 44.17 53.99 31.12
CA LYS A 690 43.72 54.72 29.94
C LYS A 690 44.63 54.44 28.73
N LEU A 691 44.06 53.82 27.70
CA LEU A 691 43.93 54.32 26.31
C LEU A 691 43.43 53.20 25.41
#